data_AF-Q8EW90-F1
#
_entry.id   AF-Q8EW90-F1
#
_cell.length_a   1.000
_cell.length_b   1.000
_cell.length_c   1.000
_cell.angle_alpha   90.00
_cell.angle_beta   90.00
_cell.angle_gamma   90.00
#
_symmetry.space_group_name_H-M   'P 1'
#
loop_
_entity.id
_entity.type
_entity.pdbx_description
1 polymer ?
#
loop_
_entity_poly.entity_id
_entity_poly.type
_entity_poly.pdbx_seq_one_letter_code
_entity_poly.pdbx_strand_id
1 'polypeptide(L)'
;MLSGLSFNFLLKKHKNIVFKFNKRYIFISFYFCFHINKTLQTWYFTLASKKFKIINGVKKEKFIMRKLSKKITLSILGSVLGVATGLSVALPMSESALSNSSITSLSQNNHASTSDLVISENNDQNANISTNNGPITFHGNKITALDWFGNKKWEIDFATHVPDKTSTKPGVDYTDSAWQRSWFNWDYNRSKDKLWVLGYYSTNTKKQPLFQINGSTGAIEKTFDLTYTNLSSVNNAYRFVSALSSGKVMVYGGAGSTYDAKALLYDPDTDTLTQISGNSNNTTILPIGDSTYGQKYRWYFFNLIPIANNKNLVEVFPFSTDPTSDDTTAARNASYDIYFLLVDDNLNMIETTGEWATKVKAANAMVGYRNTQVTPQRDYYTMLDGKVVTVVYNTAIIIDATGNSVNYGTFPMTDNKWIKSWAFDSNQNLYFKFKDDTKIYKVSGDFWKTLTSSNNHTASVSPTIYLDLSGISKDNVNTYASNFVIYNVYGYTGQLMIINSYYNKFIRLSESEKIPSDANYGLAIAVTQNENQQNQGDFKGTLNGPDSFQKASDFTIENSILQSKIPSEITKNDITTLNNSFIKDGDSSGFVISDIDDSKGTFKVTVNLYQIPWFTNELPSDSSPRTVSYDFTTTNKIGNKTSWKTLSTSTDYDFLNMLPSKVQVSDVSSLNPFQASFQSQTITNANGEQLYPKTTYSIQSRDDTKGEITVKADYQYVPMSANLSNYVSNVKSYSSTNTYKIFSNSSAANFKFAGQTNNETSIDVSQVPQLKNLLSANTLPSSFTSLNNSSDSTNSGFLQFVNTNTSKGYPISKMKFTVAANDTAGTLKIDAVMPSNYSPKNQQESFSVTYTNLNKVTSYKFSFNNVNSIGGTNKNLILPSAITDGDIINSFISYTGFSSNDFTITKTANDETGSLTVAISLNSNYASEIGNGNVGFTNYNATQTFTGFMTTDEYNQRFNVEFEDDSDNKLLALKQVQVSEIYDAFYGTNKNGLTIGSTKYDDLKSLIKGLLVKSQGSLIPTSWTDTRITADMYYDNSQGTISFYVKIPKELISGANSDLNLVANYTGFVKGNVDSTSDNLSFVANNMLKSYLVNNSGITEEQFDQFTPDTFAKWLQDNNNQEALKLISYKSGEYVSLLADSSKHKITVISNPVQRTVSVYVYFENVTDPKSLKEYSVTYNI
;
A
#
# COMPACT_ATOMS: atom_id res chain seq x y z
N MET A 1 -21.74 -89.92 2.74
CA MET A 1 -22.99 -89.20 3.07
C MET A 1 -22.63 -87.76 3.46
N LEU A 2 -23.42 -86.72 3.19
CA LEU A 2 -24.38 -86.45 2.10
C LEU A 2 -24.92 -85.02 2.31
N SER A 3 -24.68 -84.05 1.40
CA SER A 3 -25.55 -82.85 1.20
C SER A 3 -25.00 -81.87 0.16
N GLY A 4 -25.76 -81.68 -0.93
CA GLY A 4 -25.93 -80.37 -1.60
C GLY A 4 -27.25 -79.73 -1.12
N LEU A 5 -27.84 -78.72 -1.78
CA LEU A 5 -27.52 -78.09 -3.08
C LEU A 5 -28.26 -76.72 -3.24
N SER A 6 -27.63 -75.75 -3.93
CA SER A 6 -28.21 -74.61 -4.71
C SER A 6 -29.25 -73.62 -4.13
N PHE A 7 -28.93 -72.30 -4.08
CA PHE A 7 -29.40 -71.21 -4.99
C PHE A 7 -28.71 -69.83 -4.69
N ASN A 8 -29.16 -68.66 -5.22
CA ASN A 8 -28.25 -67.61 -5.74
C ASN A 8 -28.50 -66.09 -5.42
N PHE A 9 -27.42 -65.28 -5.48
CA PHE A 9 -27.27 -63.84 -5.91
C PHE A 9 -27.42 -62.56 -4.99
N LEU A 10 -26.27 -61.88 -4.75
CA LEU A 10 -25.88 -60.46 -5.09
C LEU A 10 -25.92 -59.19 -4.13
N LEU A 11 -24.71 -58.62 -3.89
CA LEU A 11 -24.25 -57.18 -3.80
C LEU A 11 -24.58 -56.16 -2.64
N LYS A 12 -23.53 -55.72 -1.86
CA LYS A 12 -22.73 -54.43 -2.03
C LYS A 12 -22.29 -53.64 -0.75
N LYS A 13 -20.96 -53.63 -0.48
CA LYS A 13 -20.06 -52.65 0.23
C LYS A 13 -20.36 -52.02 1.62
N HIS A 14 -19.31 -51.97 2.46
CA HIS A 14 -19.20 -51.15 3.68
C HIS A 14 -17.72 -50.79 4.05
N LYS A 15 -17.53 -49.71 4.84
CA LYS A 15 -16.45 -49.29 5.80
C LYS A 15 -14.93 -49.67 5.66
N ASN A 16 -14.09 -48.62 5.81
CA ASN A 16 -12.90 -48.43 6.70
C ASN A 16 -11.55 -49.22 6.54
N ILE A 17 -10.51 -48.71 7.24
CA ILE A 17 -9.26 -49.38 7.76
C ILE A 17 -8.13 -49.68 6.74
N VAL A 18 -6.80 -49.59 6.97
CA VAL A 18 -5.83 -48.92 7.88
C VAL A 18 -4.39 -49.41 7.46
N PHE A 19 -3.32 -48.62 7.66
CA PHE A 19 -1.87 -48.99 7.73
C PHE A 19 -1.01 -49.62 6.55
N LYS A 20 0.19 -49.00 6.38
CA LYS A 20 1.58 -49.53 6.15
C LYS A 20 2.13 -50.16 4.83
N PHE A 21 3.39 -49.78 4.57
CA PHE A 21 4.55 -50.47 3.92
C PHE A 21 4.71 -50.64 2.36
N ASN A 22 5.63 -49.84 1.80
CA ASN A 22 6.91 -50.18 1.13
C ASN A 22 7.04 -51.08 -0.15
N LYS A 23 7.98 -50.65 -1.03
CA LYS A 23 8.75 -51.35 -2.11
C LYS A 23 8.29 -51.39 -3.60
N ARG A 24 8.93 -50.49 -4.38
CA ARG A 24 9.80 -50.74 -5.58
C ARG A 24 9.31 -51.46 -6.87
N TYR A 25 9.29 -50.65 -7.95
CA TYR A 25 9.89 -50.84 -9.30
C TYR A 25 9.18 -51.60 -10.46
N ILE A 26 9.66 -51.24 -11.68
CA ILE A 26 9.50 -51.82 -13.03
C ILE A 26 8.18 -51.44 -13.78
N PHE A 27 8.09 -51.27 -15.12
CA PHE A 27 8.84 -50.56 -16.20
C PHE A 27 8.07 -50.80 -17.55
N ILE A 28 8.48 -50.15 -18.67
CA ILE A 28 8.13 -50.43 -20.10
C ILE A 28 6.87 -49.71 -20.69
N SER A 29 6.92 -49.45 -22.00
CA SER A 29 6.07 -48.57 -22.83
C SER A 29 5.34 -49.34 -23.98
N PHE A 30 5.10 -48.70 -25.16
CA PHE A 30 4.50 -49.15 -26.47
C PHE A 30 3.05 -48.65 -26.75
N TYR A 31 2.59 -48.26 -27.96
CA TYR A 31 3.20 -47.81 -29.26
C TYR A 31 2.11 -47.32 -30.28
N PHE A 32 2.49 -46.79 -31.47
CA PHE A 32 1.69 -46.44 -32.69
C PHE A 32 0.70 -45.22 -32.59
N CYS A 33 0.48 -44.26 -33.54
CA CYS A 33 0.52 -44.08 -35.03
C CYS A 33 -0.91 -44.15 -35.69
N PHE A 34 -1.33 -43.46 -36.76
CA PHE A 34 -0.82 -42.37 -37.66
C PHE A 34 -2.00 -41.79 -38.53
N HIS A 35 -1.74 -40.79 -39.41
CA HIS A 35 -2.50 -40.37 -40.64
C HIS A 35 -3.80 -39.53 -40.51
N ILE A 36 -4.27 -38.73 -41.50
CA ILE A 36 -3.62 -37.81 -42.50
C ILE A 36 -4.66 -36.86 -43.15
N ASN A 37 -4.29 -35.60 -43.46
CA ASN A 37 -4.71 -34.73 -44.61
C ASN A 37 -4.12 -33.31 -44.41
N LYS A 38 -3.35 -32.72 -45.34
CA LYS A 38 -3.69 -32.04 -46.63
C LYS A 38 -4.39 -30.66 -46.43
N THR A 39 -4.01 -29.57 -47.11
CA THR A 39 -3.11 -29.41 -48.29
C THR A 39 -2.52 -27.99 -48.47
N LEU A 40 -1.27 -27.91 -48.98
CA LEU A 40 -0.67 -26.85 -49.83
C LEU A 40 -0.51 -25.41 -49.24
N GLN A 41 0.41 -24.56 -49.73
CA GLN A 41 1.33 -24.65 -50.89
C GLN A 41 2.77 -24.15 -50.58
N THR A 42 3.75 -24.58 -51.38
CA THR A 42 5.22 -24.41 -51.19
C THR A 42 5.79 -23.12 -51.86
N TRP A 43 7.06 -22.73 -51.65
CA TRP A 43 8.27 -23.15 -52.42
C TRP A 43 9.57 -22.73 -51.64
N TYR A 44 10.56 -23.62 -51.39
CA TYR A 44 11.85 -23.83 -52.12
C TYR A 44 12.83 -22.62 -52.10
N PHE A 45 14.18 -22.69 -51.99
CA PHE A 45 15.27 -23.70 -51.77
C PHE A 45 16.61 -22.88 -51.58
N THR A 46 17.83 -23.26 -51.12
CA THR A 46 18.59 -24.43 -50.56
C THR A 46 19.86 -23.83 -49.84
N LEU A 47 20.45 -24.30 -48.71
CA LEU A 47 21.19 -25.54 -48.35
C LEU A 47 22.72 -25.53 -48.68
N ALA A 48 23.55 -26.02 -47.73
CA ALA A 48 24.99 -26.42 -47.80
C ALA A 48 26.11 -25.38 -47.48
N SER A 49 27.36 -25.71 -47.05
CA SER A 49 27.91 -26.83 -46.20
C SER A 49 29.46 -26.71 -45.94
N LYS A 50 29.99 -27.54 -45.00
CA LYS A 50 31.34 -28.23 -44.98
C LYS A 50 32.62 -27.67 -44.25
N LYS A 51 33.27 -28.62 -43.53
CA LYS A 51 34.72 -28.99 -43.42
C LYS A 51 35.71 -28.38 -42.36
N PHE A 52 35.84 -29.10 -41.23
CA PHE A 52 37.04 -29.86 -40.75
C PHE A 52 38.51 -29.39 -40.96
N LYS A 53 39.21 -29.08 -39.85
CA LYS A 53 40.51 -29.63 -39.31
C LYS A 53 40.97 -28.71 -38.14
N ILE A 54 41.39 -29.10 -36.93
CA ILE A 54 42.15 -30.23 -36.32
C ILE A 54 43.68 -30.14 -36.42
N ILE A 55 44.32 -29.81 -35.27
CA ILE A 55 45.57 -30.34 -34.64
C ILE A 55 45.70 -29.59 -33.29
N ASN A 56 45.43 -30.24 -32.14
CA ASN A 56 46.36 -30.97 -31.25
C ASN A 56 47.51 -30.12 -30.65
N GLY A 57 47.71 -30.03 -29.33
CA GLY A 57 46.94 -30.59 -28.18
C GLY A 57 47.82 -30.82 -26.93
N VAL A 58 47.33 -31.64 -25.96
CA VAL A 58 48.10 -32.24 -24.83
C VAL A 58 48.46 -31.21 -23.72
N LYS A 59 48.21 -31.33 -22.40
CA LYS A 59 47.88 -32.36 -21.36
C LYS A 59 47.10 -31.59 -20.22
N LYS A 60 46.65 -32.03 -19.03
CA LYS A 60 46.34 -33.23 -18.16
C LYS A 60 45.48 -32.57 -17.01
N GLU A 61 44.43 -33.03 -16.32
CA GLU A 61 43.59 -34.26 -16.12
C GLU A 61 42.10 -33.83 -15.94
N LYS A 62 41.03 -34.63 -15.73
CA LYS A 62 40.71 -35.90 -15.01
C LYS A 62 40.72 -35.79 -13.46
N PHE A 63 39.76 -36.31 -12.68
CA PHE A 63 38.41 -36.89 -12.90
C PHE A 63 37.74 -37.01 -11.47
N ILE A 64 36.44 -37.21 -11.16
CA ILE A 64 35.19 -37.70 -11.80
C ILE A 64 33.99 -36.90 -11.22
N MET A 65 32.82 -36.82 -11.89
CA MET A 65 31.53 -36.43 -11.26
C MET A 65 30.45 -37.52 -11.46
N ARG A 66 29.78 -37.99 -10.38
CA ARG A 66 28.61 -38.92 -10.35
C ARG A 66 27.92 -38.80 -8.97
N LYS A 67 26.57 -38.82 -8.78
CA LYS A 67 25.40 -38.91 -9.70
C LYS A 67 24.07 -38.59 -8.94
N LEU A 68 22.96 -38.42 -9.69
CA LEU A 68 21.53 -38.68 -9.32
C LEU A 68 20.65 -37.66 -8.53
N SER A 69 19.92 -36.83 -9.31
CA SER A 69 18.44 -36.68 -9.37
C SER A 69 17.52 -36.43 -8.13
N LYS A 70 16.80 -35.29 -8.16
CA LYS A 70 15.31 -35.07 -8.19
C LYS A 70 14.40 -36.08 -7.43
N LYS A 71 13.32 -35.67 -6.71
CA LYS A 71 12.40 -34.52 -6.88
C LYS A 71 11.46 -34.30 -5.65
N ILE A 72 11.14 -33.04 -5.28
CA ILE A 72 9.81 -32.48 -4.80
C ILE A 72 9.10 -33.15 -3.58
N THR A 73 8.69 -32.41 -2.53
CA THR A 73 7.41 -31.64 -2.42
C THR A 73 7.47 -30.47 -1.41
N LEU A 74 6.69 -29.39 -1.66
CA LEU A 74 6.55 -28.19 -0.83
C LEU A 74 5.46 -28.31 0.27
N SER A 75 5.59 -27.51 1.34
CA SER A 75 4.50 -26.78 2.01
C SER A 75 5.09 -25.72 2.98
N ILE A 76 4.45 -24.59 3.34
CA ILE A 76 3.82 -23.47 2.60
C ILE A 76 3.27 -22.45 3.64
N LEU A 77 3.43 -21.13 3.42
CA LEU A 77 2.95 -19.99 4.26
C LEU A 77 3.55 -19.91 5.70
N GLY A 78 3.61 -18.78 6.40
CA GLY A 78 3.23 -17.35 6.16
C GLY A 78 3.09 -16.64 7.54
N SER A 79 3.23 -15.33 7.76
CA SER A 79 3.43 -14.12 6.91
C SER A 79 4.04 -12.99 7.79
N VAL A 80 4.86 -12.02 7.30
CA VAL A 80 4.51 -10.61 6.92
C VAL A 80 3.80 -9.81 8.04
N LEU A 81 4.18 -8.61 8.56
CA LEU A 81 5.14 -7.50 8.32
C LEU A 81 5.73 -7.05 9.71
N GLY A 82 6.69 -6.12 9.90
CA GLY A 82 7.51 -5.32 8.96
C GLY A 82 7.53 -3.80 9.28
N VAL A 83 8.71 -3.25 9.62
CA VAL A 83 9.10 -1.81 9.54
C VAL A 83 10.61 -1.78 9.22
N ALA A 84 11.09 -0.77 8.49
CA ALA A 84 12.50 -0.62 8.14
C ALA A 84 13.03 0.79 8.48
N THR A 85 14.33 0.92 8.75
CA THR A 85 15.18 2.01 8.22
C THR A 85 16.67 1.78 8.54
N GLY A 86 17.53 2.16 7.60
CA GLY A 86 18.88 2.68 7.85
C GLY A 86 19.93 1.82 8.56
N LEU A 87 20.78 1.14 7.78
CA LEU A 87 22.20 1.52 7.64
C LEU A 87 22.86 0.75 6.48
N SER A 88 23.69 1.44 5.70
CA SER A 88 24.32 0.91 4.48
C SER A 88 25.77 0.47 4.74
N VAL A 89 26.08 -0.78 4.39
CA VAL A 89 27.46 -1.28 4.28
C VAL A 89 27.63 -1.88 2.89
N ALA A 90 28.50 -1.28 2.09
CA ALA A 90 28.83 -1.77 0.76
C ALA A 90 29.85 -2.90 0.83
N LEU A 91 29.58 -4.02 0.13
CA LEU A 91 30.56 -5.07 -0.15
C LEU A 91 30.47 -5.47 -1.64
N PRO A 92 31.59 -5.89 -2.26
CA PRO A 92 31.76 -5.79 -3.71
C PRO A 92 31.02 -6.87 -4.51
N MET A 93 30.48 -6.47 -5.66
CA MET A 93 29.96 -7.40 -6.67
C MET A 93 31.11 -8.10 -7.41
N SER A 94 31.08 -9.43 -7.47
CA SER A 94 31.92 -10.22 -8.38
C SER A 94 31.12 -10.70 -9.58
N GLU A 95 31.48 -10.27 -10.79
CA GLU A 95 30.83 -10.68 -12.04
C GLU A 95 31.11 -12.16 -12.36
N SER A 96 30.16 -13.09 -12.13
CA SER A 96 30.18 -14.45 -12.73
C SER A 96 28.96 -15.34 -12.38
N ALA A 97 27.73 -14.90 -12.68
CA ALA A 97 26.52 -15.72 -12.44
C ALA A 97 25.43 -15.70 -13.54
N LEU A 98 25.75 -15.21 -14.75
CA LEU A 98 24.82 -15.27 -15.89
C LEU A 98 24.82 -16.67 -16.56
N SER A 99 23.79 -17.48 -16.33
CA SER A 99 23.09 -18.27 -17.39
C SER A 99 22.05 -19.28 -16.86
N ASN A 100 21.07 -19.60 -17.72
CA ASN A 100 20.23 -20.81 -17.70
C ASN A 100 19.17 -20.99 -16.59
N SER A 101 18.05 -20.27 -16.72
CA SER A 101 16.73 -20.87 -16.52
C SER A 101 15.77 -20.48 -17.66
N SER A 102 15.55 -21.39 -18.60
CA SER A 102 14.64 -21.18 -19.74
C SER A 102 13.18 -21.24 -19.31
N ILE A 103 12.60 -20.09 -18.94
CA ILE A 103 11.15 -19.93 -18.85
C ILE A 103 10.64 -19.61 -20.26
N THR A 104 9.69 -20.42 -20.75
CA THR A 104 9.00 -20.17 -22.01
C THR A 104 8.20 -18.88 -21.92
N SER A 105 8.27 -18.05 -22.97
CA SER A 105 7.64 -16.72 -23.05
C SER A 105 6.21 -16.67 -22.52
N LEU A 106 6.04 -16.07 -21.34
CA LEU A 106 4.79 -15.42 -20.97
C LEU A 106 4.76 -14.08 -21.69
N SER A 107 3.70 -13.82 -22.45
CA SER A 107 3.45 -12.50 -23.05
C SER A 107 2.93 -11.53 -21.99
N GLN A 108 3.78 -11.19 -21.03
CA GLN A 108 3.60 -10.00 -20.23
C GLN A 108 3.95 -8.79 -21.10
N ASN A 109 2.97 -7.92 -21.33
CA ASN A 109 3.30 -6.53 -21.65
C ASN A 109 4.02 -5.98 -20.42
N ASN A 110 5.34 -5.85 -20.46
CA ASN A 110 6.06 -5.15 -19.40
C ASN A 110 5.71 -3.67 -19.51
N HIS A 111 4.73 -3.23 -18.72
CA HIS A 111 4.30 -1.83 -18.61
C HIS A 111 5.37 -0.90 -18.01
N ALA A 112 6.58 -1.40 -17.74
CA ALA A 112 7.76 -0.56 -17.54
C ALA A 112 8.11 0.15 -18.86
N SER A 113 7.39 1.22 -19.14
CA SER A 113 7.61 2.06 -20.31
C SER A 113 9.07 2.51 -20.36
N THR A 114 9.76 2.23 -21.47
CA THR A 114 10.96 2.99 -21.78
C THR A 114 10.53 4.44 -21.91
N SER A 115 11.28 5.32 -21.25
CA SER A 115 11.16 6.76 -21.39
C SER A 115 11.42 7.15 -22.85
N ASP A 116 10.37 7.24 -23.68
CA ASP A 116 10.51 7.51 -25.11
C ASP A 116 11.23 8.86 -25.34
N LEU A 117 12.06 8.90 -26.38
CA LEU A 117 12.77 10.12 -26.76
C LEU A 117 11.76 11.17 -27.27
N VAL A 118 11.61 12.27 -26.53
CA VAL A 118 10.60 13.28 -26.83
C VAL A 118 11.14 14.28 -27.85
N ILE A 119 10.75 14.10 -29.11
CA ILE A 119 11.25 14.90 -30.25
C ILE A 119 11.16 16.40 -29.94
N SER A 120 12.33 17.06 -30.03
CA SER A 120 12.50 18.48 -29.74
C SER A 120 13.16 19.18 -30.91
N GLU A 121 12.59 20.31 -31.30
CA GLU A 121 13.05 21.22 -32.35
C GLU A 121 13.33 22.59 -31.74
N ASN A 122 14.49 23.17 -32.03
CA ASN A 122 14.89 24.49 -31.57
C ASN A 122 15.15 25.44 -32.75
N ASN A 123 14.79 26.70 -32.56
CA ASN A 123 14.88 27.79 -33.51
C ASN A 123 15.60 28.96 -32.81
N ASP A 124 16.21 29.85 -33.57
CA ASP A 124 16.97 31.02 -33.08
C ASP A 124 16.15 32.06 -32.27
N GLN A 125 14.87 31.76 -31.99
CA GLN A 125 13.87 32.63 -31.37
C GLN A 125 13.20 32.00 -30.14
N ASN A 126 13.49 30.73 -29.82
CA ASN A 126 12.83 29.99 -28.76
C ASN A 126 13.69 30.02 -27.49
N ALA A 127 13.17 30.62 -26.43
CA ALA A 127 13.77 30.49 -25.11
C ALA A 127 13.73 29.06 -24.60
N ASN A 128 14.65 28.78 -23.68
CA ASN A 128 14.67 27.57 -22.89
C ASN A 128 13.62 27.70 -21.77
N ILE A 129 12.35 27.42 -22.08
CA ILE A 129 11.26 27.52 -21.10
C ILE A 129 11.49 26.46 -20.01
N SER A 130 11.98 26.87 -18.86
CA SER A 130 11.90 26.10 -17.62
C SER A 130 10.67 26.51 -16.82
N THR A 131 9.78 25.55 -16.56
CA THR A 131 8.76 25.64 -15.49
C THR A 131 9.33 25.07 -14.20
N ASN A 132 8.63 25.22 -13.07
CA ASN A 132 9.00 24.58 -11.80
C ASN A 132 9.03 23.05 -11.90
N ASN A 133 8.26 22.47 -12.83
CA ASN A 133 8.08 21.02 -12.98
C ASN A 133 8.99 20.37 -14.03
N GLY A 134 9.68 21.17 -14.85
CA GLY A 134 10.49 20.70 -15.98
C GLY A 134 10.41 21.64 -17.19
N PRO A 135 11.17 21.36 -18.26
CA PRO A 135 11.24 22.20 -19.43
C PRO A 135 10.08 21.99 -20.41
N ILE A 136 9.63 23.05 -21.08
CA ILE A 136 8.70 22.97 -22.22
C ILE A 136 9.50 22.99 -23.52
N THR A 137 9.29 21.95 -24.32
CA THR A 137 9.87 21.78 -25.66
C THR A 137 8.79 21.83 -26.73
N PHE A 138 9.25 21.78 -27.98
CA PHE A 138 8.54 22.30 -29.14
C PHE A 138 8.88 21.46 -30.37
N HIS A 139 7.91 21.12 -31.23
CA HIS A 139 8.16 20.44 -32.51
C HIS A 139 6.98 20.52 -33.49
N GLY A 140 7.20 21.03 -34.72
CA GLY A 140 6.21 20.99 -35.81
C GLY A 140 4.92 21.78 -35.56
N ASN A 141 3.92 21.14 -34.93
CA ASN A 141 2.65 21.74 -34.45
C ASN A 141 2.41 21.57 -32.95
N LYS A 142 3.39 21.06 -32.21
CA LYS A 142 3.22 20.55 -30.84
C LYS A 142 4.05 21.32 -29.82
N ILE A 143 3.42 21.59 -28.67
CA ILE A 143 4.07 22.05 -27.45
C ILE A 143 4.03 20.90 -26.44
N THR A 144 5.18 20.55 -25.87
CA THR A 144 5.32 19.38 -24.99
C THR A 144 6.08 19.75 -23.72
N ALA A 145 5.46 19.63 -22.56
CA ALA A 145 6.19 19.72 -21.29
C ALA A 145 6.86 18.38 -20.97
N LEU A 146 8.12 18.46 -20.56
CA LEU A 146 8.79 17.38 -19.86
C LEU A 146 8.68 17.57 -18.35
N ASP A 147 8.77 16.47 -17.63
CA ASP A 147 9.15 16.49 -16.21
C ASP A 147 10.68 16.53 -16.04
N TRP A 148 11.14 16.75 -14.81
CA TRP A 148 12.57 16.68 -14.45
C TRP A 148 13.22 15.31 -14.68
N PHE A 149 12.43 14.28 -15.00
CA PHE A 149 12.88 12.94 -15.36
C PHE A 149 13.02 12.75 -16.88
N GLY A 150 12.86 13.81 -17.68
CA GLY A 150 12.99 13.76 -19.15
C GLY A 150 11.79 13.14 -19.87
N ASN A 151 10.71 12.81 -19.16
CA ASN A 151 9.53 12.19 -19.73
C ASN A 151 8.48 13.24 -20.10
N LYS A 152 7.70 12.97 -21.15
CA LYS A 152 6.54 13.79 -21.48
C LYS A 152 5.54 13.78 -20.31
N LYS A 153 5.27 14.98 -19.77
CA LYS A 153 4.24 15.25 -18.77
C LYS A 153 2.90 15.58 -19.43
N TRP A 154 2.91 16.45 -20.44
CA TRP A 154 1.76 16.77 -21.29
C TRP A 154 2.20 17.22 -22.70
N GLU A 155 1.32 17.09 -23.69
CA GLU A 155 1.54 17.52 -25.08
C GLU A 155 0.24 18.08 -25.66
N ILE A 156 0.31 19.24 -26.32
CA ILE A 156 -0.81 19.89 -27.01
C ILE A 156 -0.44 20.02 -28.48
N ASP A 157 -1.27 19.47 -29.37
CA ASP A 157 -1.16 19.68 -30.82
C ASP A 157 -2.00 20.89 -31.24
N PHE A 158 -1.33 22.01 -31.49
CA PHE A 158 -1.99 23.28 -31.81
C PHE A 158 -2.70 23.25 -33.17
N ALA A 159 -2.41 22.30 -34.07
CA ALA A 159 -3.20 22.16 -35.28
C ALA A 159 -4.66 21.77 -34.98
N THR A 160 -4.92 21.09 -33.86
CA THR A 160 -6.29 20.77 -33.43
C THR A 160 -7.03 21.95 -32.81
N HIS A 161 -6.31 22.99 -32.35
CA HIS A 161 -6.87 24.15 -31.65
C HIS A 161 -6.92 25.42 -32.51
N VAL A 162 -5.97 25.60 -33.43
CA VAL A 162 -5.77 26.80 -34.25
C VAL A 162 -6.31 26.57 -35.67
N PRO A 163 -7.12 27.50 -36.22
CA PRO A 163 -7.57 27.40 -37.61
C PRO A 163 -6.45 27.82 -38.57
N ASP A 164 -6.46 27.25 -39.77
CA ASP A 164 -5.48 27.57 -40.82
C ASP A 164 -5.87 28.79 -41.68
N LYS A 165 -5.14 29.04 -42.78
CA LYS A 165 -5.40 30.19 -43.67
C LYS A 165 -6.78 30.13 -44.34
N THR A 166 -7.32 28.95 -44.57
CA THR A 166 -8.69 28.76 -45.09
C THR A 166 -9.75 28.94 -43.99
N SER A 167 -9.31 28.94 -42.72
CA SER A 167 -10.12 28.83 -41.49
C SER A 167 -10.62 27.41 -41.19
N THR A 168 -9.95 26.39 -41.72
CA THR A 168 -10.21 24.98 -41.44
C THR A 168 -9.60 24.58 -40.10
N LYS A 169 -10.28 23.70 -39.34
CA LYS A 169 -9.86 23.19 -38.02
C LYS A 169 -10.22 21.69 -37.90
N PRO A 170 -9.28 20.76 -37.65
CA PRO A 170 -7.83 20.98 -37.50
C PRO A 170 -7.20 21.64 -38.72
N GLY A 171 -6.29 22.60 -38.49
CA GLY A 171 -5.71 23.40 -39.55
C GLY A 171 -4.57 22.70 -40.28
N VAL A 172 -4.56 22.76 -41.62
CA VAL A 172 -3.62 22.03 -42.47
C VAL A 172 -2.70 22.91 -43.32
N ASP A 173 -3.08 24.16 -43.63
CA ASP A 173 -2.23 25.08 -44.41
C ASP A 173 -2.13 26.50 -43.82
N TYR A 174 -0.96 26.80 -43.24
CA TYR A 174 -0.63 28.09 -42.61
C TYR A 174 0.33 28.94 -43.48
N THR A 175 0.43 28.69 -44.79
CA THR A 175 1.48 29.28 -45.65
C THR A 175 1.36 30.77 -45.98
N ASP A 176 0.18 31.38 -45.88
CA ASP A 176 -0.07 32.77 -46.35
C ASP A 176 0.27 33.85 -45.31
N SER A 177 1.25 33.59 -44.44
CA SER A 177 1.69 34.50 -43.37
C SER A 177 3.18 34.79 -43.46
N ALA A 178 3.58 36.02 -43.07
CA ALA A 178 4.98 36.40 -42.88
C ALA A 178 5.72 35.51 -41.87
N TRP A 179 4.99 34.79 -41.01
CA TRP A 179 5.46 33.69 -40.19
C TRP A 179 4.48 32.53 -40.35
N GLN A 180 4.87 31.54 -41.16
CA GLN A 180 4.03 30.43 -41.62
C GLN A 180 3.76 29.39 -40.51
N ARG A 181 3.31 29.79 -39.33
CA ARG A 181 3.31 28.93 -38.12
C ARG A 181 2.17 29.29 -37.16
N SER A 182 1.71 28.31 -36.37
CA SER A 182 0.48 28.40 -35.57
C SER A 182 0.65 28.51 -34.04
N TRP A 183 1.88 28.49 -33.49
CA TRP A 183 2.10 28.41 -32.03
C TRP A 183 3.43 29.00 -31.50
N PHE A 184 4.33 29.50 -32.37
CA PHE A 184 5.68 29.92 -31.95
C PHE A 184 5.74 31.21 -31.12
N ASN A 185 4.64 31.95 -31.06
CA ASN A 185 4.61 33.28 -30.48
C ASN A 185 4.03 33.14 -29.07
N TRP A 186 4.91 32.91 -28.10
CA TRP A 186 4.53 32.64 -26.72
C TRP A 186 5.24 33.58 -25.73
N ASP A 187 4.75 33.62 -24.50
CA ASP A 187 5.46 34.11 -23.31
C ASP A 187 5.00 33.35 -22.04
N TYR A 188 5.88 33.21 -21.03
CA TYR A 188 5.63 32.40 -19.84
C TYR A 188 5.70 33.22 -18.54
N ASN A 189 4.52 33.54 -18.02
CA ASN A 189 4.36 34.18 -16.72
C ASN A 189 4.59 33.15 -15.61
N ARG A 190 5.84 33.09 -15.14
CA ARG A 190 6.32 32.15 -14.11
C ARG A 190 5.61 32.33 -12.76
N SER A 191 5.32 33.56 -12.35
CA SER A 191 4.68 33.81 -11.04
C SER A 191 3.21 33.40 -10.96
N LYS A 192 2.53 33.21 -12.09
CA LYS A 192 1.17 32.64 -12.18
C LYS A 192 1.12 31.22 -12.78
N ASP A 193 2.27 30.64 -13.16
CA ASP A 193 2.41 29.42 -13.97
C ASP A 193 1.50 29.40 -15.23
N LYS A 194 1.51 30.51 -15.99
CA LYS A 194 0.72 30.65 -17.23
C LYS A 194 1.61 30.83 -18.45
N LEU A 195 1.57 29.85 -19.35
CA LEU A 195 2.10 29.94 -20.70
C LEU A 195 1.01 30.55 -21.60
N TRP A 196 1.31 31.71 -22.17
CA TRP A 196 0.47 32.36 -23.16
C TRP A 196 0.96 32.00 -24.56
N VAL A 197 0.05 31.58 -25.44
CA VAL A 197 0.38 31.24 -26.84
C VAL A 197 -0.53 32.00 -27.79
N LEU A 198 0.07 32.77 -28.69
CA LEU A 198 -0.58 33.51 -29.77
C LEU A 198 -0.56 32.66 -31.04
N GLY A 199 -1.77 32.32 -31.52
CA GLY A 199 -1.97 31.41 -32.64
C GLY A 199 -1.79 32.05 -34.02
N TYR A 200 -2.27 31.34 -35.05
CA TYR A 200 -2.24 31.80 -36.43
C TYR A 200 -3.30 32.89 -36.71
N TYR A 201 -2.94 33.88 -37.53
CA TYR A 201 -3.87 34.91 -38.01
C TYR A 201 -4.58 34.43 -39.28
N SER A 202 -5.88 34.19 -39.20
CA SER A 202 -6.71 33.87 -40.36
C SER A 202 -7.01 35.15 -41.16
N THR A 203 -6.51 35.20 -42.39
CA THR A 203 -6.78 36.28 -43.37
C THR A 203 -8.26 36.38 -43.73
N ASN A 204 -8.97 35.25 -43.78
CA ASN A 204 -10.41 35.17 -44.08
C ASN A 204 -11.27 35.77 -42.96
N THR A 205 -11.02 35.40 -41.69
CA THR A 205 -11.85 35.85 -40.55
C THR A 205 -11.34 37.13 -39.89
N LYS A 206 -10.12 37.55 -40.20
CA LYS A 206 -9.39 38.64 -39.53
C LYS A 206 -9.36 38.45 -38.00
N LYS A 207 -8.99 37.23 -37.60
CA LYS A 207 -8.87 36.78 -36.20
C LYS A 207 -7.55 36.06 -35.94
N GLN A 208 -7.10 36.09 -34.69
CA GLN A 208 -5.93 35.36 -34.20
C GLN A 208 -6.25 34.86 -32.76
N PRO A 209 -6.26 33.54 -32.48
CA PRO A 209 -6.60 33.06 -31.15
C PRO A 209 -5.43 33.23 -30.18
N LEU A 210 -5.73 33.56 -28.93
CA LEU A 210 -4.79 33.65 -27.81
C LEU A 210 -5.19 32.63 -26.74
N PHE A 211 -4.26 31.78 -26.33
CA PHE A 211 -4.50 30.70 -25.37
C PHE A 211 -3.80 30.99 -24.03
N GLN A 212 -4.52 30.82 -22.92
CA GLN A 212 -3.95 30.73 -21.58
C GLN A 212 -3.79 29.26 -21.22
N ILE A 213 -2.55 28.80 -21.02
CA ILE A 213 -2.23 27.41 -20.71
C ILE A 213 -1.61 27.35 -19.32
N ASN A 214 -2.06 26.39 -18.51
CA ASN A 214 -1.43 26.05 -17.24
C ASN A 214 -0.09 25.34 -17.50
N GLY A 215 1.04 25.93 -17.09
CA GLY A 215 2.36 25.37 -17.39
C GLY A 215 2.58 23.99 -16.76
N SER A 216 2.07 23.77 -15.55
CA SER A 216 2.21 22.50 -14.84
C SER A 216 1.33 21.37 -15.39
N THR A 217 0.13 21.65 -15.91
CA THR A 217 -0.86 20.62 -16.29
C THR A 217 -1.18 20.53 -17.78
N GLY A 218 -0.84 21.55 -18.59
CA GLY A 218 -1.22 21.61 -20.01
C GLY A 218 -2.69 21.94 -20.25
N ALA A 219 -3.46 22.23 -19.19
CA ALA A 219 -4.86 22.65 -19.34
C ALA A 219 -4.94 24.01 -20.03
N ILE A 220 -5.70 24.09 -21.13
CA ILE A 220 -6.07 25.37 -21.75
C ILE A 220 -7.20 25.97 -20.90
N GLU A 221 -6.87 26.95 -20.08
CA GLU A 221 -7.78 27.58 -19.10
C GLU A 221 -8.66 28.66 -19.74
N LYS A 222 -8.15 29.38 -20.75
CA LYS A 222 -8.87 30.37 -21.56
C LYS A 222 -8.45 30.30 -23.03
N THR A 223 -9.36 30.68 -23.92
CA THR A 223 -9.08 30.91 -25.35
C THR A 223 -9.84 32.16 -25.78
N PHE A 224 -9.14 33.13 -26.36
CA PHE A 224 -9.69 34.44 -26.73
C PHE A 224 -9.42 34.75 -28.20
N ASP A 225 -10.44 35.12 -28.97
CA ASP A 225 -10.33 35.49 -30.38
C ASP A 225 -10.00 36.99 -30.54
N LEU A 226 -8.71 37.32 -30.65
CA LEU A 226 -8.27 38.68 -31.03
C LEU A 226 -8.88 39.01 -32.39
N THR A 227 -9.73 40.04 -32.45
CA THR A 227 -10.54 40.35 -33.64
C THR A 227 -10.13 41.70 -34.23
N TYR A 228 -9.76 41.71 -35.50
CA TYR A 228 -9.03 42.83 -36.13
C TYR A 228 -9.94 43.76 -36.94
N THR A 229 -11.25 43.49 -36.99
CA THR A 229 -12.22 44.15 -37.89
C THR A 229 -12.35 45.66 -37.68
N ASN A 230 -12.10 46.15 -36.47
CA ASN A 230 -12.29 47.54 -36.09
C ASN A 230 -10.96 48.33 -36.05
N LEU A 231 -9.83 47.67 -36.33
CA LEU A 231 -8.49 48.26 -36.23
C LEU A 231 -8.10 48.95 -37.55
N SER A 232 -8.39 50.24 -37.67
CA SER A 232 -8.26 51.06 -38.90
C SER A 232 -6.82 51.38 -39.33
N SER A 233 -5.98 50.36 -39.46
CA SER A 233 -4.67 50.39 -40.17
C SER A 233 -4.03 48.98 -40.33
N VAL A 234 -4.60 47.93 -39.74
CA VAL A 234 -3.90 46.64 -39.58
C VAL A 234 -4.11 45.71 -40.77
N ASN A 235 -3.25 45.86 -41.78
CA ASN A 235 -3.19 44.95 -42.96
C ASN A 235 -2.37 43.67 -42.72
N ASN A 236 -1.66 43.56 -41.59
CA ASN A 236 -0.73 42.46 -41.28
C ASN A 236 -0.97 41.93 -39.85
N ALA A 237 -0.76 40.64 -39.63
CA ALA A 237 -0.88 40.00 -38.31
C ALA A 237 0.07 40.60 -37.26
N TYR A 238 -0.39 40.66 -35.99
CA TYR A 238 0.50 40.78 -34.84
C TYR A 238 1.29 39.49 -34.64
N ARG A 239 2.47 39.60 -34.02
CA ARG A 239 3.50 38.55 -34.08
C ARG A 239 4.05 38.10 -32.76
N PHE A 240 3.93 38.91 -31.73
CA PHE A 240 4.54 38.62 -30.45
C PHE A 240 3.52 38.82 -29.34
N VAL A 241 3.76 38.13 -28.23
CA VAL A 241 2.99 38.24 -27.00
C VAL A 241 3.96 38.38 -25.85
N SER A 242 3.60 39.20 -24.86
CA SER A 242 4.26 39.29 -23.56
C SER A 242 3.21 39.38 -22.44
N ALA A 243 3.43 38.67 -21.34
CA ALA A 243 2.55 38.65 -20.17
C ALA A 243 3.09 39.62 -19.11
N LEU A 244 2.48 40.79 -19.01
CA LEU A 244 2.96 41.91 -18.20
C LEU A 244 2.92 41.61 -16.70
N SER A 245 3.76 42.28 -15.91
CA SER A 245 3.74 42.15 -14.44
C SER A 245 2.39 42.53 -13.82
N SER A 246 1.64 43.43 -14.46
CA SER A 246 0.27 43.80 -14.08
C SER A 246 -0.77 42.70 -14.28
N GLY A 247 -0.40 41.55 -14.87
CA GLY A 247 -1.28 40.42 -15.18
C GLY A 247 -2.00 40.51 -16.52
N LYS A 248 -1.91 41.66 -17.20
CA LYS A 248 -2.40 41.86 -18.58
C LYS A 248 -1.47 41.17 -19.59
N VAL A 249 -1.96 40.97 -20.80
CA VAL A 249 -1.23 40.34 -21.91
C VAL A 249 -1.18 41.32 -23.07
N MET A 250 0.02 41.70 -23.50
CA MET A 250 0.20 42.57 -24.66
C MET A 250 0.53 41.73 -25.90
N VAL A 251 -0.21 41.95 -26.99
CA VAL A 251 0.02 41.35 -28.31
C VAL A 251 0.44 42.44 -29.29
N TYR A 252 1.60 42.28 -29.93
CA TYR A 252 2.31 43.38 -30.59
C TYR A 252 3.13 42.94 -31.82
N GLY A 253 3.76 43.91 -32.47
CA GLY A 253 4.79 43.72 -33.51
C GLY A 253 4.25 43.55 -34.93
N GLY A 254 4.96 44.15 -35.90
CA GLY A 254 4.68 44.04 -37.34
C GLY A 254 5.89 44.51 -38.16
N ALA A 255 6.11 43.96 -39.36
CA ALA A 255 7.25 44.39 -40.19
C ALA A 255 6.88 45.63 -41.00
N GLY A 256 7.78 46.61 -41.00
CA GLY A 256 7.76 47.70 -41.97
C GLY A 256 6.68 48.76 -41.76
N SER A 257 6.07 48.87 -40.58
CA SER A 257 5.40 50.11 -40.19
C SER A 257 6.45 51.20 -39.88
N THR A 258 5.99 52.44 -39.73
CA THR A 258 6.71 53.43 -38.92
C THR A 258 6.72 52.99 -37.45
N TYR A 259 7.55 53.64 -36.62
CA TYR A 259 7.45 53.52 -35.17
C TYR A 259 6.24 54.34 -34.69
N ASP A 260 5.07 53.71 -34.84
CA ASP A 260 3.74 54.12 -34.37
C ASP A 260 3.25 52.93 -33.54
N ALA A 261 3.54 52.97 -32.24
CA ALA A 261 3.63 51.80 -31.37
C ALA A 261 2.26 51.24 -30.97
N LYS A 262 1.59 50.63 -31.96
CA LYS A 262 0.29 49.97 -31.83
C LYS A 262 0.44 48.54 -31.34
N ALA A 263 -0.34 48.21 -30.31
CA ALA A 263 -0.47 46.88 -29.74
C ALA A 263 -1.91 46.67 -29.26
N LEU A 264 -2.25 45.42 -28.96
CA LEU A 264 -3.47 45.05 -28.26
C LEU A 264 -3.13 44.67 -26.82
N LEU A 265 -3.74 45.35 -25.87
CA LEU A 265 -3.65 45.03 -24.45
C LEU A 265 -4.92 44.27 -24.05
N TYR A 266 -4.75 42.97 -23.78
CA TYR A 266 -5.80 42.10 -23.26
C TYR A 266 -5.71 42.05 -21.74
N ASP A 267 -6.82 42.31 -21.06
CA ASP A 267 -6.95 42.08 -19.62
C ASP A 267 -7.73 40.77 -19.40
N PRO A 268 -7.08 39.70 -18.87
CA PRO A 268 -7.74 38.41 -18.69
C PRO A 268 -8.72 38.40 -17.52
N ASP A 269 -8.65 39.35 -16.58
CA ASP A 269 -9.51 39.36 -15.40
C ASP A 269 -10.86 40.05 -15.69
N THR A 270 -10.90 40.98 -16.66
CA THR A 270 -12.13 41.59 -17.20
C THR A 270 -12.56 41.08 -18.58
N ASP A 271 -11.76 40.22 -19.23
CA ASP A 271 -11.91 39.72 -20.60
C ASP A 271 -11.99 40.82 -21.68
N THR A 272 -11.34 41.96 -21.43
CA THR A 272 -11.40 43.15 -22.29
C THR A 272 -10.15 43.34 -23.14
N LEU A 273 -10.34 43.65 -24.43
CA LEU A 273 -9.27 43.95 -25.38
C LEU A 273 -9.25 45.45 -25.73
N THR A 274 -8.12 46.12 -25.52
CA THR A 274 -7.93 47.54 -25.85
C THR A 274 -6.82 47.70 -26.89
N GLN A 275 -7.06 48.46 -27.97
CA GLN A 275 -5.95 48.92 -28.82
C GLN A 275 -5.25 50.10 -28.13
N ILE A 276 -3.97 49.93 -27.84
CA ILE A 276 -3.10 51.00 -27.33
C ILE A 276 -2.23 51.58 -28.45
N SER A 277 -1.71 52.79 -28.25
CA SER A 277 -0.80 53.47 -29.17
C SER A 277 0.10 54.39 -28.35
N GLY A 278 1.36 53.97 -28.16
CA GLY A 278 2.28 54.66 -27.25
C GLY A 278 2.65 56.08 -27.67
N ASN A 279 2.88 56.97 -26.70
CA ASN A 279 3.36 58.34 -26.95
C ASN A 279 4.81 58.41 -27.49
N SER A 280 5.49 57.28 -27.64
CA SER A 280 6.89 57.15 -28.04
C SER A 280 7.21 57.62 -29.47
N ASN A 281 6.21 58.09 -30.21
CA ASN A 281 6.28 58.81 -31.49
C ASN A 281 7.20 60.05 -31.50
N ASN A 282 7.78 60.46 -30.36
CA ASN A 282 8.79 61.52 -30.32
C ASN A 282 10.08 61.09 -31.04
N THR A 283 10.31 61.63 -32.24
CA THR A 283 11.44 61.26 -33.11
C THR A 283 12.81 61.58 -32.53
N THR A 284 12.94 62.43 -31.49
CA THR A 284 14.24 62.70 -30.83
C THR A 284 14.75 61.53 -29.97
N ILE A 285 13.88 60.58 -29.64
CA ILE A 285 14.24 59.34 -28.93
C ILE A 285 14.99 58.39 -29.88
N LEU A 286 14.69 58.45 -31.18
CA LEU A 286 15.37 57.74 -32.25
C LEU A 286 16.65 58.52 -32.69
N PRO A 287 17.67 57.89 -33.29
CA PRO A 287 18.90 58.60 -33.64
C PRO A 287 18.69 59.47 -34.89
N ILE A 288 18.84 60.79 -34.71
CA ILE A 288 18.78 61.78 -35.79
C ILE A 288 20.22 62.15 -36.21
N GLY A 289 20.47 62.22 -37.53
CA GLY A 289 21.76 62.61 -38.08
C GLY A 289 21.85 62.50 -39.61
N ASP A 290 21.07 61.61 -40.21
CA ASP A 290 20.98 61.41 -41.66
C ASP A 290 19.50 61.28 -42.08
N SER A 291 19.04 62.20 -42.94
CA SER A 291 17.65 62.22 -43.46
C SER A 291 17.36 61.11 -44.47
N THR A 292 18.39 60.47 -45.05
CA THR A 292 18.24 59.31 -45.94
C THR A 292 18.13 57.99 -45.17
N TYR A 293 18.64 57.94 -43.93
CA TYR A 293 18.58 56.76 -43.06
C TYR A 293 17.14 56.29 -42.84
N GLY A 294 16.23 57.20 -42.50
CA GLY A 294 14.80 56.90 -42.30
C GLY A 294 14.03 56.47 -43.57
N GLN A 295 14.63 56.56 -44.75
CA GLN A 295 14.06 56.02 -46.00
C GLN A 295 14.47 54.56 -46.24
N LYS A 296 15.66 54.15 -45.73
CA LYS A 296 16.24 52.81 -45.90
C LYS A 296 16.08 51.92 -44.66
N TYR A 297 15.86 52.50 -43.48
CA TYR A 297 15.79 51.79 -42.21
C TYR A 297 14.52 52.20 -41.43
N ARG A 298 13.86 51.23 -40.80
CA ARG A 298 12.69 51.43 -39.93
C ARG A 298 12.95 50.78 -38.57
N TRP A 299 12.50 51.39 -37.49
CA TRP A 299 12.65 50.79 -36.15
C TRP A 299 11.70 49.61 -35.98
N TYR A 300 12.26 48.44 -35.73
CA TYR A 300 11.52 47.19 -35.53
C TYR A 300 11.33 46.96 -34.03
N PHE A 301 10.08 46.98 -33.57
CA PHE A 301 9.69 46.53 -32.23
C PHE A 301 9.74 45.01 -32.21
N PHE A 302 10.76 44.45 -31.55
CA PHE A 302 11.02 43.01 -31.53
C PHE A 302 10.51 42.32 -30.28
N ASN A 303 10.85 42.85 -29.10
CA ASN A 303 10.52 42.21 -27.83
C ASN A 303 9.99 43.20 -26.80
N LEU A 304 9.15 42.74 -25.88
CA LEU A 304 8.73 43.50 -24.71
C LEU A 304 9.03 42.68 -23.46
N ILE A 305 9.92 43.21 -22.64
CA ILE A 305 10.38 42.57 -21.40
C ILE A 305 9.70 43.30 -20.23
N PRO A 306 8.72 42.68 -19.54
CA PRO A 306 8.15 43.26 -18.33
C PRO A 306 9.19 43.22 -17.19
N ILE A 307 9.44 44.36 -16.56
CA ILE A 307 10.46 44.50 -15.50
C ILE A 307 9.87 44.82 -14.13
N ALA A 308 8.71 45.48 -14.07
CA ALA A 308 7.90 45.64 -12.86
C ALA A 308 6.45 46.04 -13.23
N ASN A 309 5.57 46.18 -12.24
CA ASN A 309 4.20 46.66 -12.46
C ASN A 309 4.20 48.01 -13.17
N ASN A 310 3.57 48.07 -14.36
CA ASN A 310 3.55 49.25 -15.23
C ASN A 310 4.95 49.79 -15.61
N LYS A 311 5.95 48.90 -15.68
CA LYS A 311 7.31 49.17 -16.19
C LYS A 311 7.76 48.05 -17.14
N ASN A 312 7.98 48.38 -18.39
CA ASN A 312 8.35 47.45 -19.47
C ASN A 312 9.53 48.00 -20.28
N LEU A 313 10.39 47.13 -20.80
CA LEU A 313 11.44 47.49 -21.77
C LEU A 313 11.04 47.03 -23.17
N VAL A 314 10.96 47.97 -24.11
CA VAL A 314 10.76 47.69 -25.53
C VAL A 314 12.13 47.48 -26.19
N GLU A 315 12.40 46.26 -26.65
CA GLU A 315 13.57 45.97 -27.48
C GLU A 315 13.32 46.42 -28.93
N VAL A 316 14.17 47.32 -29.39
CA VAL A 316 14.08 47.97 -30.70
C VAL A 316 15.43 48.00 -31.40
N PHE A 317 15.42 47.77 -32.72
CA PHE A 317 16.60 47.88 -33.57
C PHE A 317 16.26 48.49 -34.95
N PRO A 318 17.21 49.13 -35.64
CA PRO A 318 16.98 49.66 -36.99
C PRO A 318 17.02 48.54 -38.05
N PHE A 319 15.91 48.27 -38.72
CA PHE A 319 15.78 47.22 -39.74
C PHE A 319 15.81 47.81 -41.16
N SER A 320 16.75 47.34 -41.99
CA SER A 320 16.86 47.68 -43.42
C SER A 320 15.63 47.24 -44.22
N THR A 321 15.07 48.14 -45.03
CA THR A 321 14.05 47.83 -46.04
C THR A 321 14.62 47.48 -47.41
N ASP A 322 15.94 47.60 -47.61
CA ASP A 322 16.59 47.28 -48.90
C ASP A 322 16.64 45.74 -49.09
N PRO A 323 16.04 45.17 -50.15
CA PRO A 323 16.06 43.73 -50.40
C PRO A 323 17.45 43.28 -50.89
N THR A 324 18.04 42.27 -50.23
CA THR A 324 19.41 41.78 -50.53
C THR A 324 19.46 40.26 -50.67
N SER A 325 20.01 39.77 -51.78
CA SER A 325 20.07 38.35 -52.14
C SER A 325 21.44 37.68 -51.88
N ASP A 326 22.48 38.47 -51.60
CA ASP A 326 23.85 38.01 -51.34
C ASP A 326 24.40 38.59 -50.02
N ASP A 327 25.37 37.90 -49.41
CA ASP A 327 25.96 38.23 -48.11
C ASP A 327 27.29 39.02 -48.22
N THR A 328 27.97 39.03 -49.37
CA THR A 328 29.37 39.54 -49.46
C THR A 328 29.49 41.04 -49.20
N THR A 329 28.54 41.82 -49.73
CA THR A 329 28.54 43.30 -49.63
C THR A 329 27.41 43.82 -48.73
N ALA A 330 26.34 43.04 -48.56
CA ALA A 330 25.16 43.43 -47.77
C ALA A 330 25.31 43.25 -46.25
N ALA A 331 26.34 42.54 -45.77
CA ALA A 331 26.51 42.22 -44.35
C ALA A 331 26.50 43.46 -43.41
N ARG A 332 26.89 44.65 -43.91
CA ARG A 332 26.81 45.91 -43.15
C ARG A 332 25.38 46.40 -42.89
N ASN A 333 24.40 45.94 -43.66
CA ASN A 333 22.99 46.33 -43.56
C ASN A 333 22.14 45.23 -42.89
N ALA A 334 22.76 44.31 -42.13
CA ALA A 334 22.09 43.13 -41.59
C ALA A 334 22.47 42.74 -40.15
N SER A 335 23.39 43.45 -39.49
CA SER A 335 23.68 43.30 -38.07
C SER A 335 23.58 44.66 -37.39
N TYR A 336 22.93 44.73 -36.24
CA TYR A 336 22.50 46.00 -35.63
C TYR A 336 22.78 46.03 -34.15
N ASP A 337 23.12 47.23 -33.64
CA ASP A 337 23.06 47.52 -32.22
C ASP A 337 21.61 47.40 -31.72
N ILE A 338 21.42 46.79 -30.56
CA ILE A 338 20.12 46.57 -29.93
C ILE A 338 19.90 47.63 -28.84
N TYR A 339 18.71 48.22 -28.80
CA TYR A 339 18.35 49.30 -27.90
C TYR A 339 17.09 48.99 -27.10
N PHE A 340 16.99 49.54 -25.89
CA PHE A 340 15.82 49.48 -25.02
C PHE A 340 15.16 50.84 -24.85
N LEU A 341 13.84 50.84 -24.69
CA LEU A 341 13.01 51.99 -24.30
C LEU A 341 12.18 51.63 -23.07
N LEU A 342 12.19 52.48 -22.04
CA LEU A 342 11.44 52.26 -20.79
C LEU A 342 10.02 52.85 -20.88
N VAL A 343 9.01 51.97 -20.89
CA VAL A 343 7.61 52.35 -21.13
C VAL A 343 6.61 51.74 -20.14
N ASP A 344 5.44 52.38 -20.01
CA ASP A 344 4.30 51.89 -19.23
C ASP A 344 3.54 50.75 -19.95
N ASP A 345 2.46 50.23 -19.36
CA ASP A 345 1.63 49.18 -19.99
C ASP A 345 0.86 49.69 -21.24
N ASN A 346 0.83 51.01 -21.48
CA ASN A 346 0.22 51.65 -22.66
C ASN A 346 1.26 52.05 -23.72
N LEU A 347 2.54 51.66 -23.55
CA LEU A 347 3.69 52.00 -24.39
C LEU A 347 4.10 53.49 -24.38
N ASN A 348 3.76 54.24 -23.33
CA ASN A 348 4.24 55.60 -23.09
C ASN A 348 5.60 55.59 -22.39
N MET A 349 6.51 56.49 -22.76
CA MET A 349 7.79 56.68 -22.04
C MET A 349 7.55 57.07 -20.58
N ILE A 350 8.20 56.36 -19.64
CA ILE A 350 8.04 56.61 -18.18
C ILE A 350 8.87 57.81 -17.71
N GLU A 351 10.13 57.90 -18.15
CA GLU A 351 11.04 58.98 -17.76
C GLU A 351 11.14 60.04 -18.86
N THR A 352 11.14 61.31 -18.47
CA THR A 352 11.26 62.48 -19.37
C THR A 352 12.59 63.23 -19.18
N THR A 353 13.36 62.87 -18.16
CA THR A 353 14.70 63.38 -17.85
C THR A 353 15.55 62.27 -17.26
N GLY A 354 16.81 62.12 -17.68
CA GLY A 354 17.69 61.03 -17.24
C GLY A 354 18.10 60.12 -18.40
N GLU A 355 18.67 58.95 -18.08
CA GLU A 355 19.18 58.00 -19.07
C GLU A 355 18.05 57.34 -19.87
N TRP A 356 16.95 56.96 -19.21
CA TRP A 356 15.77 56.36 -19.84
C TRP A 356 14.84 57.33 -20.57
N ALA A 357 15.15 58.64 -20.55
CA ALA A 357 14.43 59.64 -21.36
C ALA A 357 14.71 59.52 -22.87
N THR A 358 15.63 58.62 -23.26
CA THR A 358 15.91 58.25 -24.65
C THR A 358 16.18 56.75 -24.74
N LYS A 359 16.52 56.25 -25.93
CA LYS A 359 16.94 54.85 -26.12
C LYS A 359 18.27 54.56 -25.42
N VAL A 360 18.30 53.48 -24.65
CA VAL A 360 19.50 52.93 -24.01
C VAL A 360 20.10 51.87 -24.94
N LYS A 361 21.41 51.88 -25.21
CA LYS A 361 22.02 50.79 -25.98
C LYS A 361 22.31 49.59 -25.07
N ALA A 362 21.72 48.44 -25.42
CA ALA A 362 21.79 47.21 -24.66
C ALA A 362 22.88 46.24 -25.15
N ALA A 363 23.08 46.13 -26.48
CA ALA A 363 24.12 45.29 -27.07
C ALA A 363 24.68 45.88 -28.38
N ASN A 364 25.91 45.50 -28.73
CA ASN A 364 26.56 45.88 -29.99
C ASN A 364 26.28 44.85 -31.10
N ALA A 365 26.25 45.30 -32.35
CA ALA A 365 26.16 44.44 -33.54
C ALA A 365 27.31 43.40 -33.62
N MET A 366 26.99 42.14 -33.90
CA MET A 366 28.00 41.09 -34.16
C MET A 366 28.31 40.93 -35.65
N VAL A 367 29.60 40.83 -36.00
CA VAL A 367 30.05 40.58 -37.38
C VAL A 367 29.70 39.14 -37.80
N GLY A 368 29.11 38.98 -39.00
CA GLY A 368 28.80 37.67 -39.59
C GLY A 368 27.43 37.09 -39.24
N TYR A 369 26.59 37.80 -38.49
CA TYR A 369 25.23 37.39 -38.12
C TYR A 369 24.18 38.27 -38.84
N ARG A 370 23.07 37.66 -39.29
CA ARG A 370 22.15 38.25 -40.29
C ARG A 370 20.71 38.41 -39.77
N ASN A 371 20.41 39.55 -39.17
CA ASN A 371 19.12 39.92 -38.57
C ASN A 371 17.91 39.86 -39.53
N THR A 372 18.13 39.80 -40.85
CA THR A 372 17.06 39.67 -41.86
C THR A 372 16.59 38.23 -42.09
N GLN A 373 17.30 37.23 -41.58
CA GLN A 373 16.92 35.81 -41.59
C GLN A 373 16.81 35.21 -40.18
N VAL A 374 17.48 35.83 -39.20
CA VAL A 374 17.67 35.32 -37.85
C VAL A 374 17.46 36.48 -36.88
N THR A 375 16.32 36.55 -36.18
CA THR A 375 16.11 37.62 -35.19
C THR A 375 16.95 37.40 -33.93
N PRO A 376 17.15 38.42 -33.07
CA PRO A 376 17.70 38.24 -31.73
C PRO A 376 16.89 37.25 -30.88
N GLN A 377 17.42 36.87 -29.72
CA GLN A 377 16.68 36.12 -28.70
C GLN A 377 15.62 37.01 -28.05
N ARG A 378 14.43 36.47 -27.80
CA ARG A 378 13.34 37.15 -27.05
C ARG A 378 13.39 36.87 -25.54
N ASP A 379 14.39 36.10 -25.14
CA ASP A 379 14.37 35.37 -23.89
C ASP A 379 14.60 36.32 -22.72
N TYR A 380 13.81 36.18 -21.66
CA TYR A 380 14.05 36.87 -20.40
C TYR A 380 13.67 36.00 -19.20
N TYR A 381 14.26 36.32 -18.04
CA TYR A 381 14.07 35.60 -16.79
C TYR A 381 14.09 36.58 -15.61
N THR A 382 13.10 36.45 -14.71
CA THR A 382 13.08 37.17 -13.43
C THR A 382 13.81 36.31 -12.39
N MET A 383 14.88 36.86 -11.82
CA MET A 383 15.65 36.26 -10.73
C MET A 383 14.86 36.24 -9.41
N LEU A 384 15.30 35.41 -8.46
CA LEU A 384 14.65 35.26 -7.14
C LEU A 384 14.66 36.55 -6.28
N ASP A 385 15.49 37.54 -6.61
CA ASP A 385 15.54 38.85 -5.94
C ASP A 385 14.72 39.94 -6.68
N GLY A 386 14.01 39.58 -7.76
CA GLY A 386 13.19 40.49 -8.56
C GLY A 386 13.92 41.20 -9.70
N LYS A 387 15.25 41.02 -9.87
CA LYS A 387 15.96 41.51 -11.07
C LYS A 387 15.46 40.77 -12.31
N VAL A 388 15.49 41.43 -13.47
CA VAL A 388 15.20 40.79 -14.76
C VAL A 388 16.47 40.74 -15.59
N VAL A 389 16.72 39.59 -16.21
CA VAL A 389 17.84 39.39 -17.14
C VAL A 389 17.34 38.95 -18.51
N THR A 390 18.01 39.44 -19.54
CA THR A 390 18.00 38.90 -20.90
C THR A 390 19.43 38.72 -21.39
N VAL A 391 19.63 37.86 -22.39
CA VAL A 391 20.92 37.69 -23.07
C VAL A 391 20.71 37.96 -24.55
N VAL A 392 21.47 38.92 -25.07
CA VAL A 392 21.42 39.37 -26.46
C VAL A 392 22.81 39.21 -27.06
N TYR A 393 22.92 38.46 -28.15
CA TYR A 393 24.20 38.16 -28.81
C TYR A 393 25.21 37.49 -27.86
N ASN A 394 26.31 38.15 -27.51
CA ASN A 394 27.27 37.67 -26.51
C ASN A 394 27.21 38.46 -25.20
N THR A 395 26.15 39.24 -24.98
CA THR A 395 26.03 40.18 -23.85
C THR A 395 24.87 39.78 -22.94
N ALA A 396 25.17 39.51 -21.67
CA ALA A 396 24.15 39.39 -20.63
C ALA A 396 23.76 40.79 -20.15
N ILE A 397 22.46 41.04 -19.98
CA ILE A 397 21.92 42.37 -19.64
C ILE A 397 21.03 42.19 -18.41
N ILE A 398 21.43 42.78 -17.29
CA ILE A 398 20.75 42.64 -16.00
C ILE A 398 20.09 43.97 -15.66
N ILE A 399 18.82 43.95 -15.27
CA ILE A 399 17.99 45.10 -14.95
C ILE A 399 17.46 44.96 -13.53
N ASP A 400 17.63 45.99 -12.70
CA ASP A 400 16.99 46.10 -11.39
C ASP A 400 15.91 47.19 -11.42
N ALA A 401 14.66 46.76 -11.34
CA ALA A 401 13.47 47.61 -11.30
C ALA A 401 12.69 47.47 -9.99
N THR A 402 13.29 46.85 -8.96
CA THR A 402 12.66 46.58 -7.66
C THR A 402 12.39 47.85 -6.85
N GLY A 403 13.17 48.92 -7.13
CA GLY A 403 12.99 50.25 -6.55
C GLY A 403 12.20 51.22 -7.43
N ASN A 404 12.20 52.49 -7.00
CA ASN A 404 11.53 53.58 -7.73
C ASN A 404 12.17 53.83 -9.10
N SER A 405 13.50 53.94 -9.16
CA SER A 405 14.28 54.04 -10.41
C SER A 405 14.51 52.67 -11.05
N VAL A 406 14.86 52.66 -12.34
CA VAL A 406 15.32 51.45 -13.06
C VAL A 406 16.83 51.55 -13.30
N ASN A 407 17.59 50.59 -12.79
CA ASN A 407 19.03 50.45 -13.04
C ASN A 407 19.28 49.30 -14.02
N TYR A 408 20.36 49.35 -14.79
CA TYR A 408 20.77 48.22 -15.63
C TYR A 408 22.30 48.09 -15.70
N GLY A 409 22.78 46.94 -16.17
CA GLY A 409 24.19 46.69 -16.48
C GLY A 409 24.33 45.73 -17.66
N THR A 410 25.31 45.97 -18.53
CA THR A 410 25.58 45.18 -19.74
C THR A 410 26.94 44.50 -19.63
N PHE A 411 26.95 43.18 -19.80
CA PHE A 411 28.10 42.31 -19.50
C PHE A 411 28.45 41.47 -20.76
N PRO A 412 29.29 41.99 -21.67
CA PRO A 412 29.71 41.27 -22.87
C PRO A 412 30.72 40.16 -22.52
N MET A 413 30.56 38.96 -23.07
CA MET A 413 31.56 37.90 -22.94
C MET A 413 32.82 38.22 -23.73
N THR A 414 33.99 37.71 -23.31
CA THR A 414 35.26 37.88 -24.06
C THR A 414 35.28 37.19 -25.43
N ASP A 415 34.49 36.14 -25.60
CA ASP A 415 34.31 35.48 -26.89
C ASP A 415 33.28 36.23 -27.76
N ASN A 416 33.70 36.61 -28.97
CA ASN A 416 32.81 37.17 -29.99
C ASN A 416 32.01 36.07 -30.72
N LYS A 417 31.34 35.20 -29.95
CA LYS A 417 30.41 34.17 -30.43
C LYS A 417 29.02 34.44 -29.85
N TRP A 418 27.97 34.25 -30.66
CA TRP A 418 26.60 34.34 -30.16
C TRP A 418 26.26 33.18 -29.21
N ILE A 419 25.68 33.49 -28.05
CA ILE A 419 25.13 32.55 -27.09
C ILE A 419 23.83 31.94 -27.64
N LYS A 420 23.82 30.64 -28.00
CA LYS A 420 22.66 29.94 -28.58
C LYS A 420 21.60 29.57 -27.53
N SER A 421 22.02 29.22 -26.33
CA SER A 421 21.12 28.86 -25.22
C SER A 421 21.75 29.24 -23.89
N TRP A 422 20.90 29.64 -22.93
CA TRP A 422 21.29 30.13 -21.62
C TRP A 422 20.20 29.88 -20.57
N ALA A 423 20.59 29.83 -19.31
CA ALA A 423 19.71 29.72 -18.16
C ALA A 423 20.39 30.28 -16.88
N PHE A 424 19.61 30.61 -15.85
CA PHE A 424 20.11 31.09 -14.55
C PHE A 424 19.74 30.14 -13.42
N ASP A 425 20.62 29.99 -12.43
CA ASP A 425 20.36 29.18 -11.24
C ASP A 425 19.92 30.02 -10.03
N SER A 426 19.61 29.38 -8.89
CA SER A 426 19.14 30.09 -7.69
C SER A 426 20.18 31.00 -7.03
N ASN A 427 21.47 30.80 -7.30
CA ASN A 427 22.55 31.70 -6.90
C ASN A 427 22.87 32.76 -7.98
N GLN A 428 21.96 32.94 -8.94
CA GLN A 428 22.07 33.87 -10.07
C GLN A 428 23.26 33.61 -11.00
N ASN A 429 23.84 32.41 -11.01
CA ASN A 429 24.91 32.06 -11.96
C ASN A 429 24.31 31.93 -13.36
N LEU A 430 24.97 32.53 -14.35
CA LEU A 430 24.62 32.38 -15.77
C LEU A 430 25.29 31.12 -16.32
N TYR A 431 24.49 30.17 -16.80
CA TYR A 431 24.93 29.02 -17.57
C TYR A 431 24.57 29.20 -19.03
N PHE A 432 25.49 28.96 -19.95
CA PHE A 432 25.22 29.20 -21.37
C PHE A 432 26.09 28.37 -22.30
N LYS A 433 25.70 28.34 -23.58
CA LYS A 433 26.39 27.62 -24.65
C LYS A 433 26.42 28.47 -25.92
N PHE A 434 27.60 28.63 -26.51
CA PHE A 434 27.76 29.32 -27.79
C PHE A 434 27.16 28.52 -28.95
N LYS A 435 26.79 29.23 -30.02
CA LYS A 435 26.31 28.64 -31.27
C LYS A 435 27.38 27.74 -31.87
N ASP A 436 26.94 26.54 -32.24
CA ASP A 436 27.73 25.45 -32.85
C ASP A 436 28.94 24.93 -32.03
N ASP A 437 29.11 25.40 -30.80
CA ASP A 437 30.15 24.98 -29.85
C ASP A 437 29.79 23.63 -29.16
N THR A 438 30.76 22.96 -28.52
CA THR A 438 30.56 21.69 -27.79
C THR A 438 30.60 21.85 -26.27
N LYS A 439 30.77 23.07 -25.75
CA LYS A 439 30.99 23.33 -24.33
C LYS A 439 29.86 24.16 -23.70
N ILE A 440 29.64 23.91 -22.41
CA ILE A 440 28.81 24.74 -21.54
C ILE A 440 29.72 25.60 -20.68
N TYR A 441 29.33 26.85 -20.51
CA TYR A 441 30.06 27.90 -19.84
C TYR A 441 29.28 28.41 -18.62
N LYS A 442 30.00 28.86 -17.59
CA LYS A 442 29.46 29.49 -16.38
C LYS A 442 30.11 30.85 -16.14
N VAL A 443 29.30 31.83 -15.73
CA VAL A 443 29.72 33.07 -15.08
C VAL A 443 29.05 33.16 -13.69
N SER A 444 29.80 33.62 -12.67
CA SER A 444 29.27 33.71 -11.31
C SER A 444 28.20 34.80 -11.19
N GLY A 445 27.17 34.56 -10.36
CA GLY A 445 26.19 35.59 -10.02
C GLY A 445 26.80 36.85 -9.37
N ASP A 446 27.99 36.73 -8.78
CA ASP A 446 28.71 37.85 -8.16
C ASP A 446 28.97 39.03 -9.11
N PHE A 447 29.06 38.79 -10.42
CA PHE A 447 29.30 39.85 -11.42
C PHE A 447 28.17 40.90 -11.49
N TRP A 448 26.94 40.57 -11.03
CA TRP A 448 25.78 41.45 -11.07
C TRP A 448 25.07 41.66 -9.73
N LYS A 449 25.61 41.13 -8.62
CA LYS A 449 25.08 41.42 -7.27
C LYS A 449 25.12 42.91 -6.91
N THR A 450 26.09 43.66 -7.42
CA THR A 450 26.27 45.10 -7.15
C THR A 450 25.98 45.98 -8.38
N LEU A 451 24.76 45.90 -8.91
CA LEU A 451 24.27 46.94 -9.84
C LEU A 451 24.25 48.29 -9.11
N THR A 452 24.96 49.27 -9.66
CA THR A 452 25.08 50.63 -9.12
C THR A 452 24.86 51.65 -10.23
N SER A 453 24.19 52.75 -9.91
CA SER A 453 23.69 53.77 -10.85
C SER A 453 24.76 54.65 -11.51
N SER A 454 26.01 54.17 -11.58
CA SER A 454 27.17 54.89 -12.11
C SER A 454 27.99 54.09 -13.13
N ASN A 455 27.77 52.79 -13.25
CA ASN A 455 28.70 51.89 -13.93
C ASN A 455 28.15 51.33 -15.24
N ASN A 456 28.45 52.03 -16.35
CA ASN A 456 28.54 51.39 -17.67
C ASN A 456 29.73 50.39 -17.65
N HIS A 457 29.49 49.16 -17.18
CA HIS A 457 30.50 48.10 -17.01
C HIS A 457 30.94 47.48 -18.36
N THR A 458 31.56 48.26 -19.23
CA THR A 458 32.06 47.84 -20.56
C THR A 458 33.26 46.88 -20.52
N ALA A 459 33.59 46.30 -19.37
CA ALA A 459 34.67 45.32 -19.21
C ALA A 459 34.16 43.91 -19.54
N SER A 460 34.74 43.27 -20.56
CA SER A 460 34.31 41.93 -20.98
C SER A 460 34.54 40.88 -19.91
N VAL A 461 33.55 40.02 -19.71
CA VAL A 461 33.58 38.92 -18.73
C VAL A 461 34.16 37.67 -19.38
N SER A 462 35.19 37.10 -18.75
CA SER A 462 35.76 35.80 -19.15
C SER A 462 34.96 34.65 -18.51
N PRO A 463 34.25 33.81 -19.29
CA PRO A 463 33.50 32.68 -18.75
C PRO A 463 34.41 31.50 -18.38
N THR A 464 34.00 30.72 -17.39
CA THR A 464 34.63 29.42 -17.07
C THR A 464 33.93 28.29 -17.83
N ILE A 465 34.67 27.26 -18.28
CA ILE A 465 34.06 26.05 -18.83
C ILE A 465 33.43 25.26 -17.68
N TYR A 466 32.12 25.03 -17.75
CA TYR A 466 31.36 24.26 -16.77
C TYR A 466 31.35 22.76 -17.10
N LEU A 467 31.15 22.43 -18.37
CA LEU A 467 31.11 21.04 -18.86
C LEU A 467 31.54 20.99 -20.32
N ASP A 468 32.36 20.00 -20.66
CA ASP A 468 32.74 19.68 -22.03
C ASP A 468 31.94 18.48 -22.53
N LEU A 469 30.90 18.72 -23.36
CA LEU A 469 30.02 17.66 -23.86
C LEU A 469 30.75 16.75 -24.86
N SER A 470 31.81 17.24 -25.53
CA SER A 470 32.58 16.42 -26.47
C SER A 470 33.46 15.36 -25.79
N GLY A 471 33.74 15.51 -24.50
CA GLY A 471 34.39 14.47 -23.69
C GLY A 471 33.47 13.31 -23.27
N ILE A 472 32.15 13.46 -23.37
CA ILE A 472 31.18 12.48 -22.85
C ILE A 472 30.86 11.42 -23.91
N SER A 473 31.64 10.33 -23.93
CA SER A 473 31.39 9.19 -24.81
C SER A 473 30.22 8.31 -24.38
N LYS A 474 29.82 8.36 -23.10
CA LYS A 474 28.64 7.66 -22.58
C LYS A 474 27.37 8.16 -23.28
N ASP A 475 26.46 7.24 -23.57
CA ASP A 475 25.15 7.46 -24.20
C ASP A 475 25.21 8.24 -25.54
N ASN A 476 26.37 8.21 -26.22
CA ASN A 476 26.70 8.98 -27.44
C ASN A 476 26.54 10.51 -27.32
N VAL A 477 26.59 11.09 -26.11
CA VAL A 477 26.39 12.53 -25.87
C VAL A 477 27.33 13.41 -26.69
N ASN A 478 28.61 13.01 -26.82
CA ASN A 478 29.60 13.69 -27.65
C ASN A 478 29.20 13.87 -29.13
N THR A 479 28.41 12.95 -29.68
CA THR A 479 27.95 12.97 -31.08
C THR A 479 26.95 14.10 -31.34
N TYR A 480 26.24 14.53 -30.29
CA TYR A 480 25.19 15.54 -30.35
C TYR A 480 25.56 16.85 -29.62
N ALA A 481 26.82 16.99 -29.19
CA ALA A 481 27.34 18.09 -28.35
C ALA A 481 26.99 19.50 -28.84
N SER A 482 26.89 19.74 -30.16
CA SER A 482 26.52 21.03 -30.76
C SER A 482 25.01 21.35 -30.71
N ASN A 483 24.17 20.32 -30.71
CA ASN A 483 22.71 20.42 -30.78
C ASN A 483 22.04 20.61 -29.42
N PHE A 484 22.71 20.24 -28.33
CA PHE A 484 22.20 20.37 -26.96
C PHE A 484 21.78 21.81 -26.57
N VAL A 485 20.69 21.89 -25.80
CA VAL A 485 19.99 23.10 -25.35
C VAL A 485 19.84 23.07 -23.83
N ILE A 486 20.25 24.13 -23.12
CA ILE A 486 20.34 24.19 -21.65
C ILE A 486 19.02 24.67 -21.03
N TYR A 487 18.56 23.96 -20.00
CA TYR A 487 17.48 24.38 -19.09
C TYR A 487 18.00 24.32 -17.64
N ASN A 488 17.77 25.36 -16.85
CA ASN A 488 18.05 25.35 -15.41
C ASN A 488 17.00 24.54 -14.66
N VAL A 489 17.39 23.85 -13.59
CA VAL A 489 16.40 23.38 -12.61
C VAL A 489 16.00 24.56 -11.72
N TYR A 490 14.71 24.94 -11.78
CA TYR A 490 14.20 26.09 -11.02
C TYR A 490 14.39 25.90 -9.50
N GLY A 491 14.94 26.90 -8.82
CA GLY A 491 15.20 26.89 -7.37
C GLY A 491 16.53 26.27 -6.93
N TYR A 492 17.23 25.53 -7.79
CA TYR A 492 18.48 24.84 -7.45
C TYR A 492 19.72 25.56 -8.05
N THR A 493 20.91 25.26 -7.52
CA THR A 493 22.20 25.85 -7.92
C THR A 493 23.03 24.84 -8.72
N GLY A 494 23.53 25.24 -9.88
CA GLY A 494 24.35 24.42 -10.80
C GLY A 494 23.67 23.16 -11.38
N GLN A 495 22.38 22.95 -11.13
CA GLN A 495 21.64 21.80 -11.66
C GLN A 495 21.05 22.15 -13.02
N LEU A 496 21.43 21.42 -14.07
CA LEU A 496 21.02 21.65 -15.45
C LEU A 496 20.42 20.38 -16.07
N MET A 497 19.27 20.54 -16.71
CA MET A 497 18.72 19.55 -17.64
C MET A 497 19.04 20.03 -19.06
N ILE A 498 19.59 19.16 -19.90
CA ILE A 498 20.06 19.55 -21.24
C ILE A 498 19.45 18.62 -22.28
N ILE A 499 18.88 19.16 -23.36
CA ILE A 499 18.10 18.39 -24.35
C ILE A 499 18.74 18.49 -25.73
N ASN A 500 18.94 17.36 -26.42
CA ASN A 500 19.34 17.31 -27.82
C ASN A 500 18.17 17.73 -28.73
N SER A 501 18.21 18.93 -29.30
CA SER A 501 17.15 19.45 -30.16
C SER A 501 17.61 19.56 -31.61
N TYR A 502 16.75 19.19 -32.56
CA TYR A 502 16.96 19.48 -33.98
C TYR A 502 16.96 20.99 -34.19
N TYR A 503 18.06 21.56 -34.66
CA TYR A 503 18.18 23.00 -34.88
C TYR A 503 17.72 23.38 -36.29
N ASN A 504 16.61 24.12 -36.37
CA ASN A 504 15.97 24.48 -37.63
C ASN A 504 15.98 26.00 -37.87
N LYS A 505 16.69 26.42 -38.93
CA LYS A 505 16.76 27.81 -39.40
C LYS A 505 15.43 28.31 -39.99
N PHE A 506 14.62 27.41 -40.56
CA PHE A 506 13.38 27.73 -41.26
C PHE A 506 12.34 26.64 -41.03
N ILE A 507 11.58 26.72 -39.94
CA ILE A 507 10.53 25.74 -39.64
C ILE A 507 9.42 25.87 -40.69
N ARG A 508 9.34 24.84 -41.55
CA ARG A 508 8.39 24.67 -42.66
C ARG A 508 7.23 23.78 -42.24
N LEU A 509 6.05 24.04 -42.80
CA LEU A 509 4.80 23.36 -42.46
C LEU A 509 4.64 21.97 -43.07
N SER A 510 5.10 21.81 -44.30
CA SER A 510 4.93 20.57 -45.08
C SER A 510 5.98 19.53 -44.68
N GLU A 511 5.74 18.88 -43.53
CA GLU A 511 6.60 17.89 -42.87
C GLU A 511 8.06 18.37 -42.67
N SER A 512 8.44 18.67 -41.42
CA SER A 512 9.86 18.83 -41.05
C SER A 512 10.66 17.65 -41.60
N GLU A 513 11.64 17.92 -42.46
CA GLU A 513 12.29 16.93 -43.34
C GLU A 513 12.59 15.63 -42.60
N LYS A 514 12.13 14.49 -43.16
CA LYS A 514 12.11 13.17 -42.53
C LYS A 514 13.35 12.91 -41.67
N ILE A 515 13.19 13.16 -40.37
CA ILE A 515 14.28 13.13 -39.41
C ILE A 515 14.82 11.69 -39.38
N PRO A 516 16.12 11.45 -39.63
CA PRO A 516 16.68 10.11 -39.64
C PRO A 516 16.39 9.39 -38.32
N SER A 517 16.00 8.11 -38.40
CA SER A 517 15.50 7.30 -37.28
C SER A 517 16.50 7.10 -36.14
N ASP A 518 17.78 7.41 -36.37
CA ASP A 518 18.91 6.90 -35.59
C ASP A 518 19.58 8.00 -34.72
N ALA A 519 18.99 9.20 -34.66
CA ALA A 519 19.70 10.44 -34.33
C ALA A 519 19.44 11.01 -32.91
N ASN A 520 18.85 10.24 -31.99
CA ASN A 520 18.62 10.58 -30.57
C ASN A 520 18.02 11.98 -30.29
N TYR A 521 17.20 12.54 -31.19
CA TYR A 521 16.53 13.82 -30.93
C TYR A 521 15.53 13.70 -29.79
N GLY A 522 15.55 14.67 -28.86
CA GLY A 522 14.83 14.60 -27.60
C GLY A 522 15.61 14.02 -26.43
N LEU A 523 16.84 13.52 -26.65
CA LEU A 523 17.69 12.97 -25.58
C LEU A 523 17.96 14.02 -24.51
N ALA A 524 17.42 13.79 -23.31
CA ALA A 524 17.62 14.61 -22.14
C ALA A 524 18.73 14.04 -21.25
N ILE A 525 19.61 14.91 -20.74
CA ILE A 525 20.71 14.54 -19.85
C ILE A 525 20.69 15.37 -18.56
N ALA A 526 21.11 14.74 -17.47
CA ALA A 526 21.24 15.32 -16.13
C ALA A 526 22.67 15.76 -15.85
N VAL A 527 22.84 17.01 -15.41
CA VAL A 527 24.10 17.57 -14.94
C VAL A 527 23.90 18.24 -13.58
N THR A 528 24.65 17.82 -12.57
CA THR A 528 24.71 18.52 -11.28
C THR A 528 25.91 19.47 -11.22
N GLN A 529 25.95 20.33 -10.22
CA GLN A 529 27.22 20.90 -9.76
C GLN A 529 28.18 19.79 -9.29
N ASN A 530 29.48 19.94 -9.55
CA ASN A 530 30.50 19.07 -8.96
C ASN A 530 30.71 19.47 -7.48
N GLU A 531 30.61 18.48 -6.58
CA GLU A 531 30.65 18.66 -5.12
C GLU A 531 31.95 19.32 -4.61
N ASN A 532 33.06 19.09 -5.31
CA ASN A 532 34.39 19.58 -4.92
C ASN A 532 34.81 20.83 -5.72
N GLN A 533 34.17 21.11 -6.85
CA GLN A 533 34.57 22.15 -7.81
C GLN A 533 33.34 22.89 -8.36
N GLN A 534 32.80 23.83 -7.57
CA GLN A 534 31.54 24.57 -7.84
C GLN A 534 31.43 25.32 -9.19
N ASN A 535 32.54 25.45 -9.94
CA ASN A 535 32.59 26.03 -11.29
C ASN A 535 32.66 24.96 -12.41
N GLN A 536 32.48 23.69 -12.08
CA GLN A 536 32.34 22.56 -13.00
C GLN A 536 31.07 21.77 -12.68
N GLY A 537 30.54 21.07 -13.67
CA GLY A 537 29.36 20.21 -13.54
C GLY A 537 29.66 18.74 -13.84
N ASP A 538 28.96 17.85 -13.14
CA ASP A 538 29.05 16.40 -13.31
C ASP A 538 27.89 15.88 -14.13
N PHE A 539 28.16 15.21 -15.26
CA PHE A 539 27.17 14.41 -15.97
C PHE A 539 26.79 13.18 -15.14
N LYS A 540 25.52 13.06 -14.74
CA LYS A 540 25.01 11.88 -14.01
C LYS A 540 24.49 10.80 -14.96
N GLY A 541 23.83 11.19 -16.04
CA GLY A 541 23.35 10.25 -17.07
C GLY A 541 22.23 10.81 -17.96
N THR A 542 21.72 9.94 -18.82
CA THR A 542 20.52 10.16 -19.62
C THR A 542 19.24 10.00 -18.80
N LEU A 543 18.27 10.88 -19.04
CA LEU A 543 16.98 10.94 -18.36
C LEU A 543 15.87 10.25 -19.16
N ASN A 544 15.95 10.28 -20.49
CA ASN A 544 15.09 9.53 -21.38
C ASN A 544 15.91 8.70 -22.40
N GLY A 545 15.23 7.95 -23.25
CA GLY A 545 15.78 6.84 -24.02
C GLY A 545 15.76 5.50 -23.25
N PRO A 546 16.20 4.38 -23.89
CA PRO A 546 16.23 3.06 -23.27
C PRO A 546 17.18 2.95 -22.06
N ASP A 547 18.29 3.69 -22.12
CA ASP A 547 19.41 3.65 -21.18
C ASP A 547 19.23 4.61 -19.97
N SER A 548 18.05 5.23 -19.83
CA SER A 548 17.74 6.17 -18.74
C SER A 548 18.01 5.56 -17.36
N PHE A 549 18.76 6.28 -16.53
CA PHE A 549 19.04 5.89 -15.15
C PHE A 549 17.83 6.14 -14.22
N GLN A 550 16.89 6.99 -14.63
CA GLN A 550 15.68 7.31 -13.85
C GLN A 550 14.44 7.23 -14.75
N LYS A 551 13.94 6.01 -14.90
CA LYS A 551 12.74 5.70 -15.70
C LYS A 551 11.49 6.37 -15.14
N ALA A 552 10.53 6.63 -16.03
CA ALA A 552 9.29 7.31 -15.73
C ALA A 552 8.49 6.64 -14.59
N SER A 553 7.82 7.44 -13.76
CA SER A 553 6.85 6.94 -12.76
C SER A 553 5.78 6.07 -13.40
N ASP A 554 5.59 4.83 -12.93
CA ASP A 554 4.72 3.85 -13.57
C ASP A 554 4.09 2.87 -12.55
N PHE A 555 3.10 2.08 -12.94
CA PHE A 555 2.47 1.09 -12.05
C PHE A 555 2.00 -0.18 -12.79
N THR A 556 1.76 -1.25 -12.03
CA THR A 556 1.18 -2.50 -12.54
C THR A 556 0.23 -3.14 -11.51
N ILE A 557 -0.57 -4.12 -11.94
CA ILE A 557 -1.35 -5.01 -11.07
C ILE A 557 -0.81 -6.42 -11.29
N GLU A 558 -0.53 -7.17 -10.22
CA GLU A 558 -0.06 -8.53 -10.38
C GLU A 558 -1.12 -9.44 -11.03
N ASN A 559 -0.66 -10.34 -11.90
CA ASN A 559 -1.52 -11.35 -12.52
C ASN A 559 -2.15 -12.31 -11.47
N SER A 560 -1.55 -12.44 -10.29
CA SER A 560 -2.11 -13.15 -9.11
C SER A 560 -3.45 -12.51 -8.66
N ILE A 561 -3.51 -11.18 -8.63
CA ILE A 561 -4.69 -10.39 -8.30
C ILE A 561 -5.71 -10.46 -9.44
N LEU A 562 -5.30 -10.24 -10.69
CA LEU A 562 -6.19 -10.33 -11.86
C LEU A 562 -6.82 -11.71 -12.04
N GLN A 563 -6.18 -12.78 -11.53
CA GLN A 563 -6.74 -14.14 -11.55
C GLN A 563 -7.65 -14.47 -10.36
N SER A 564 -7.57 -13.74 -9.24
CA SER A 564 -8.32 -14.04 -8.02
C SER A 564 -9.51 -13.10 -7.78
N LYS A 565 -9.39 -11.82 -8.13
CA LYS A 565 -10.41 -10.77 -7.95
C LYS A 565 -11.31 -10.57 -9.18
N ILE A 566 -12.49 -9.99 -8.95
CA ILE A 566 -13.29 -9.29 -9.98
C ILE A 566 -12.97 -7.78 -9.95
N PRO A 567 -13.30 -7.00 -10.99
CA PRO A 567 -13.01 -5.56 -11.04
C PRO A 567 -13.43 -4.75 -9.82
N SER A 568 -14.61 -5.01 -9.27
CA SER A 568 -15.14 -4.33 -8.08
C SER A 568 -14.45 -4.70 -6.76
N GLU A 569 -13.53 -5.68 -6.75
CA GLU A 569 -12.70 -6.03 -5.58
C GLU A 569 -11.32 -5.31 -5.60
N ILE A 570 -10.97 -4.60 -6.67
CA ILE A 570 -9.65 -3.95 -6.85
C ILE A 570 -9.56 -2.63 -6.06
N THR A 571 -8.41 -2.37 -5.43
CA THR A 571 -8.15 -1.25 -4.50
C THR A 571 -6.75 -0.64 -4.71
N LYS A 572 -6.43 0.47 -4.02
CA LYS A 572 -5.07 1.05 -3.98
C LYS A 572 -4.00 0.04 -3.52
N ASN A 573 -4.37 -0.98 -2.74
CA ASN A 573 -3.44 -1.98 -2.22
C ASN A 573 -3.18 -3.15 -3.21
N ASP A 574 -3.83 -3.14 -4.38
CA ASP A 574 -3.68 -4.16 -5.43
C ASP A 574 -2.70 -3.74 -6.55
N ILE A 575 -2.20 -2.49 -6.52
CA ILE A 575 -1.19 -1.99 -7.45
C ILE A 575 0.21 -2.04 -6.85
N THR A 576 1.19 -2.34 -7.69
CA THR A 576 2.62 -2.19 -7.40
C THR A 576 3.14 -0.99 -8.18
N THR A 577 3.63 0.05 -7.49
CA THR A 577 4.30 1.17 -8.14
C THR A 577 5.70 0.77 -8.59
N LEU A 578 6.18 1.39 -9.67
CA LEU A 578 7.43 1.06 -10.36
C LEU A 578 8.37 2.28 -10.37
N ASN A 579 9.65 2.04 -10.69
CA ASN A 579 10.65 3.09 -10.95
C ASN A 579 10.82 4.12 -9.81
N ASN A 580 10.74 3.65 -8.55
CA ASN A 580 10.79 4.48 -7.32
C ASN A 580 9.68 5.54 -7.22
N SER A 581 8.54 5.31 -7.87
CA SER A 581 7.36 6.18 -7.75
C SER A 581 6.42 5.76 -6.61
N PHE A 582 5.65 6.72 -6.11
CA PHE A 582 4.75 6.56 -4.97
C PHE A 582 3.49 7.43 -5.13
N ILE A 583 2.41 7.07 -4.44
CA ILE A 583 1.21 7.91 -4.31
C ILE A 583 1.32 8.68 -3.00
N LYS A 584 1.37 10.01 -3.08
CA LYS A 584 1.49 10.90 -1.92
C LYS A 584 0.34 10.68 -0.92
N ASP A 585 0.66 10.62 0.37
CA ASP A 585 -0.36 10.51 1.41
C ASP A 585 -1.24 11.77 1.45
N GLY A 586 -2.54 11.56 1.67
CA GLY A 586 -3.57 12.60 1.57
C GLY A 586 -4.05 12.93 0.15
N ASP A 587 -3.42 12.40 -0.92
CA ASP A 587 -3.94 12.57 -2.29
C ASP A 587 -5.18 11.67 -2.50
N SER A 588 -6.35 12.21 -2.17
CA SER A 588 -7.65 11.55 -2.35
C SER A 588 -8.03 11.28 -3.82
N SER A 589 -7.32 11.90 -4.76
CA SER A 589 -7.41 11.65 -6.21
C SER A 589 -6.33 10.69 -6.71
N GLY A 590 -5.42 10.25 -5.85
CA GLY A 590 -4.20 9.54 -6.23
C GLY A 590 -4.40 8.16 -6.85
N PHE A 591 -5.58 7.58 -6.69
CA PHE A 591 -5.99 6.30 -7.25
C PHE A 591 -7.49 6.32 -7.59
N VAL A 592 -7.84 6.06 -8.84
CA VAL A 592 -9.22 6.03 -9.34
C VAL A 592 -9.43 4.80 -10.21
N ILE A 593 -10.55 4.09 -10.03
CA ILE A 593 -10.99 3.04 -10.94
C ILE A 593 -12.24 3.52 -11.69
N SER A 594 -12.21 3.47 -13.02
CA SER A 594 -13.34 3.77 -13.91
C SER A 594 -13.72 2.55 -14.76
N ASP A 595 -14.81 2.68 -15.53
CA ASP A 595 -15.18 1.73 -16.60
C ASP A 595 -15.39 0.27 -16.15
N ILE A 596 -15.70 0.09 -14.86
CA ILE A 596 -15.89 -1.19 -14.17
C ILE A 596 -17.07 -1.97 -14.78
N ASP A 597 -16.77 -3.10 -15.41
CA ASP A 597 -17.72 -4.11 -15.89
C ASP A 597 -17.34 -5.51 -15.37
N ASP A 598 -17.86 -5.86 -14.20
CA ASP A 598 -17.68 -7.16 -13.56
C ASP A 598 -18.27 -8.34 -14.35
N SER A 599 -19.13 -8.10 -15.35
CA SER A 599 -19.68 -9.15 -16.21
C SER A 599 -18.69 -9.58 -17.29
N LYS A 600 -17.87 -8.65 -17.80
CA LYS A 600 -16.78 -8.93 -18.73
C LYS A 600 -15.45 -9.20 -18.02
N GLY A 601 -15.25 -8.61 -16.84
CA GLY A 601 -13.97 -8.58 -16.11
C GLY A 601 -13.12 -7.35 -16.44
N THR A 602 -13.64 -6.37 -17.19
CA THR A 602 -12.88 -5.21 -17.69
C THR A 602 -13.01 -4.00 -16.77
N PHE A 603 -11.95 -3.22 -16.62
CA PHE A 603 -11.91 -1.98 -15.85
C PHE A 603 -10.70 -1.13 -16.24
N LYS A 604 -10.72 0.15 -15.86
CA LYS A 604 -9.61 1.07 -16.07
C LYS A 604 -9.12 1.61 -14.74
N VAL A 605 -7.80 1.71 -14.56
CA VAL A 605 -7.18 2.29 -13.36
C VAL A 605 -6.36 3.51 -13.77
N THR A 606 -6.56 4.61 -13.04
CA THR A 606 -5.80 5.86 -13.20
C THR A 606 -5.15 6.21 -11.87
N VAL A 607 -3.86 6.56 -11.91
CA VAL A 607 -3.01 6.76 -10.73
C VAL A 607 -2.19 8.03 -10.89
N ASN A 608 -2.14 8.86 -9.85
CA ASN A 608 -1.23 10.01 -9.79
C ASN A 608 0.03 9.59 -9.03
N LEU A 609 1.16 9.54 -9.75
CA LEU A 609 2.43 9.07 -9.23
C LEU A 609 3.42 10.23 -9.07
N TYR A 610 4.07 10.27 -7.91
CA TYR A 610 5.15 11.18 -7.56
C TYR A 610 6.48 10.40 -7.52
N GLN A 611 7.59 11.09 -7.72
CA GLN A 611 8.94 10.53 -7.76
C GLN A 611 9.92 11.64 -7.35
N ILE A 612 11.10 11.29 -6.80
CA ILE A 612 12.08 12.27 -6.31
C ILE A 612 13.09 12.57 -7.43
N PRO A 613 13.24 13.83 -7.90
CA PRO A 613 14.20 14.19 -8.95
C PRO A 613 15.66 13.94 -8.59
N TRP A 614 16.48 13.55 -9.57
CA TRP A 614 17.91 13.23 -9.48
C TRP A 614 18.83 14.31 -8.86
N PHE A 615 18.35 15.55 -8.67
CA PHE A 615 19.07 16.66 -8.06
C PHE A 615 18.71 16.91 -6.58
N THR A 616 17.84 16.09 -5.98
CA THR A 616 17.33 16.27 -4.62
C THR A 616 17.09 14.92 -3.93
N ASN A 617 17.15 14.89 -2.60
CA ASN A 617 16.80 13.71 -1.79
C ASN A 617 15.33 13.74 -1.32
N GLU A 618 14.63 14.85 -1.52
CA GLU A 618 13.24 15.07 -1.10
C GLU A 618 12.39 15.59 -2.27
N LEU A 619 11.09 15.30 -2.26
CA LEU A 619 10.14 15.76 -3.27
C LEU A 619 9.92 17.29 -3.14
N PRO A 620 10.21 18.10 -4.17
CA PRO A 620 9.93 19.54 -4.14
C PRO A 620 8.45 19.84 -3.88
N SER A 621 8.16 20.85 -3.05
CA SER A 621 6.81 21.13 -2.52
C SER A 621 5.75 21.42 -3.59
N ASP A 622 6.18 21.90 -4.75
CA ASP A 622 5.39 22.30 -5.92
C ASP A 622 5.40 21.26 -7.07
N SER A 623 5.99 20.08 -6.83
CA SER A 623 5.95 18.95 -7.76
C SER A 623 4.51 18.48 -8.00
N SER A 624 4.04 18.54 -9.24
CA SER A 624 2.81 17.85 -9.64
C SER A 624 3.10 16.38 -10.02
N PRO A 625 2.15 15.46 -9.79
CA PRO A 625 2.32 14.07 -10.16
C PRO A 625 2.29 13.85 -11.68
N ARG A 626 2.80 12.68 -12.11
CA ARG A 626 2.52 12.08 -13.41
C ARG A 626 1.24 11.25 -13.30
N THR A 627 0.20 11.60 -14.06
CA THR A 627 -1.02 10.78 -14.16
C THR A 627 -0.80 9.66 -15.18
N VAL A 628 -0.91 8.41 -14.75
CA VAL A 628 -0.78 7.20 -15.58
C VAL A 628 -2.12 6.46 -15.57
N SER A 629 -2.54 5.90 -16.72
CA SER A 629 -3.86 5.26 -16.87
C SER A 629 -3.80 4.04 -17.77
N TYR A 630 -4.32 2.90 -17.30
CA TYR A 630 -4.29 1.62 -18.01
C TYR A 630 -5.61 0.86 -17.91
N ASP A 631 -5.97 0.19 -19.00
CA ASP A 631 -7.11 -0.72 -19.09
C ASP A 631 -6.67 -2.16 -18.75
N PHE A 632 -7.42 -2.82 -17.86
CA PHE A 632 -7.12 -4.15 -17.33
C PHE A 632 -8.27 -5.13 -17.56
N THR A 633 -8.00 -6.43 -17.41
CA THR A 633 -9.02 -7.49 -17.46
C THR A 633 -8.73 -8.59 -16.44
N THR A 634 -9.71 -8.90 -15.59
CA THR A 634 -9.66 -10.03 -14.66
C THR A 634 -10.05 -11.34 -15.35
N THR A 635 -9.54 -12.47 -14.82
CA THR A 635 -9.99 -13.81 -15.23
C THR A 635 -11.33 -14.17 -14.60
N ASN A 636 -11.52 -13.82 -13.32
CA ASN A 636 -12.80 -13.99 -12.63
C ASN A 636 -13.77 -12.88 -13.01
N LYS A 637 -15.03 -13.26 -13.23
CA LYS A 637 -16.17 -12.37 -13.48
C LYS A 637 -17.20 -12.59 -12.39
N ILE A 638 -18.15 -11.68 -12.21
CA ILE A 638 -19.15 -11.80 -11.13
C ILE A 638 -19.91 -13.13 -11.18
N GLY A 639 -20.25 -13.63 -12.38
CA GLY A 639 -20.88 -14.94 -12.55
C GLY A 639 -20.04 -16.15 -12.11
N ASN A 640 -18.72 -16.00 -11.96
CA ASN A 640 -17.82 -17.00 -11.37
C ASN A 640 -17.72 -16.89 -9.84
N LYS A 641 -18.04 -15.71 -9.28
CA LYS A 641 -18.10 -15.42 -7.84
C LYS A 641 -19.53 -15.46 -7.28
N THR A 642 -20.48 -16.06 -7.99
CA THR A 642 -21.87 -16.22 -7.53
C THR A 642 -22.33 -17.65 -7.67
N SER A 643 -23.05 -18.16 -6.68
CA SER A 643 -23.55 -19.53 -6.61
C SER A 643 -25.03 -19.59 -6.21
N TRP A 644 -25.66 -20.70 -6.56
CA TRP A 644 -27.02 -21.03 -6.16
C TRP A 644 -27.02 -22.25 -5.23
N LYS A 645 -27.80 -22.19 -4.15
CA LYS A 645 -27.93 -23.24 -3.13
C LYS A 645 -28.47 -24.53 -3.75
N THR A 646 -27.79 -25.65 -3.53
CA THR A 646 -28.32 -26.99 -3.80
C THR A 646 -29.29 -27.39 -2.69
N LEU A 647 -30.53 -27.76 -3.04
CA LEU A 647 -31.57 -28.12 -2.06
C LEU A 647 -31.34 -29.51 -1.45
N SER A 648 -31.57 -29.65 -0.15
CA SER A 648 -31.54 -30.91 0.58
C SER A 648 -32.94 -31.31 1.07
N THR A 649 -33.29 -32.60 0.94
CA THR A 649 -34.58 -33.14 1.37
C THR A 649 -34.79 -33.14 2.89
N SER A 650 -33.75 -32.87 3.68
CA SER A 650 -33.84 -32.76 5.14
C SER A 650 -33.99 -31.32 5.66
N THR A 651 -33.30 -30.34 5.05
CA THR A 651 -33.27 -28.94 5.52
C THR A 651 -34.17 -28.02 4.70
N ASP A 652 -34.37 -28.31 3.41
CA ASP A 652 -35.19 -27.53 2.48
C ASP A 652 -36.52 -28.25 2.17
N TYR A 653 -36.93 -29.16 3.06
CA TYR A 653 -38.10 -30.04 2.89
C TYR A 653 -39.35 -29.27 2.47
N ASP A 654 -39.64 -28.12 3.09
CA ASP A 654 -40.84 -27.35 2.78
C ASP A 654 -40.86 -26.80 1.37
N PHE A 655 -39.78 -26.13 0.94
CA PHE A 655 -39.68 -25.59 -0.41
C PHE A 655 -39.75 -26.69 -1.46
N LEU A 656 -39.11 -27.84 -1.20
CA LEU A 656 -39.18 -29.03 -2.04
C LEU A 656 -40.58 -29.66 -2.12
N ASN A 657 -41.46 -29.40 -1.15
CA ASN A 657 -42.79 -30.01 -1.05
C ASN A 657 -43.95 -29.09 -1.43
N MET A 658 -43.70 -27.83 -1.77
CA MET A 658 -44.69 -26.94 -2.37
C MET A 658 -44.90 -27.26 -3.86
N LEU A 659 -46.11 -27.05 -4.36
CA LEU A 659 -46.36 -26.89 -5.80
C LEU A 659 -45.81 -25.52 -6.27
N PRO A 660 -45.17 -25.42 -7.45
CA PRO A 660 -44.72 -24.16 -8.03
C PRO A 660 -45.75 -23.03 -8.06
N SER A 661 -47.04 -23.31 -8.23
CA SER A 661 -48.14 -22.34 -8.17
C SER A 661 -48.41 -21.76 -6.78
N LYS A 662 -47.96 -22.43 -5.71
CA LYS A 662 -48.25 -22.10 -4.30
C LYS A 662 -47.11 -21.36 -3.59
N VAL A 663 -45.88 -21.44 -4.10
CA VAL A 663 -44.70 -20.75 -3.55
C VAL A 663 -44.86 -19.23 -3.59
N GLN A 664 -44.44 -18.53 -2.53
CA GLN A 664 -44.40 -17.07 -2.48
C GLN A 664 -42.96 -16.54 -2.51
N VAL A 665 -42.79 -15.25 -2.80
CA VAL A 665 -41.46 -14.60 -2.80
C VAL A 665 -40.87 -14.57 -1.38
N SER A 666 -41.72 -14.53 -0.35
CA SER A 666 -41.34 -14.75 1.06
C SER A 666 -40.69 -16.10 1.28
N ASP A 667 -41.26 -17.20 0.77
CA ASP A 667 -40.69 -18.55 0.91
C ASP A 667 -39.31 -18.66 0.23
N VAL A 668 -39.14 -18.01 -0.94
CA VAL A 668 -37.85 -17.90 -1.64
C VAL A 668 -36.83 -17.08 -0.83
N SER A 669 -37.26 -15.96 -0.24
CA SER A 669 -36.40 -15.12 0.61
C SER A 669 -35.93 -15.86 1.87
N SER A 670 -36.81 -16.63 2.51
CA SER A 670 -36.49 -17.47 3.67
C SER A 670 -35.53 -18.62 3.33
N LEU A 671 -35.61 -19.17 2.12
CA LEU A 671 -34.67 -20.18 1.61
C LEU A 671 -33.25 -19.59 1.39
N ASN A 672 -33.17 -18.29 1.11
CA ASN A 672 -32.01 -17.50 0.69
C ASN A 672 -31.10 -18.22 -0.32
N PRO A 673 -31.58 -18.56 -1.53
CA PRO A 673 -30.92 -19.49 -2.44
C PRO A 673 -29.72 -18.94 -3.23
N PHE A 674 -29.38 -17.65 -3.16
CA PHE A 674 -28.30 -17.03 -3.93
C PHE A 674 -27.19 -16.46 -3.04
N GLN A 675 -25.93 -16.74 -3.37
CA GLN A 675 -24.76 -16.26 -2.65
C GLN A 675 -23.74 -15.62 -3.58
N ALA A 676 -23.14 -14.51 -3.14
CA ALA A 676 -21.94 -13.91 -3.73
C ALA A 676 -20.71 -14.21 -2.83
N SER A 677 -19.55 -14.43 -3.45
CA SER A 677 -18.28 -14.80 -2.79
C SER A 677 -17.14 -13.81 -3.12
N PHE A 678 -17.48 -12.53 -3.22
CA PHE A 678 -16.56 -11.43 -3.53
C PHE A 678 -16.74 -10.24 -2.58
N GLN A 679 -15.68 -9.45 -2.37
CA GLN A 679 -15.74 -8.28 -1.49
C GLN A 679 -16.41 -7.07 -2.14
N SER A 680 -17.22 -6.36 -1.37
CA SER A 680 -17.89 -5.10 -1.74
C SER A 680 -18.15 -4.27 -0.48
N GLN A 681 -18.37 -2.95 -0.63
CA GLN A 681 -18.55 -2.07 0.52
C GLN A 681 -19.90 -2.33 1.22
N THR A 682 -19.85 -2.53 2.53
CA THR A 682 -21.05 -2.59 3.37
C THR A 682 -21.53 -1.18 3.70
N ILE A 683 -22.75 -0.86 3.31
CA ILE A 683 -23.41 0.43 3.58
C ILE A 683 -24.60 0.19 4.49
N THR A 684 -24.67 0.86 5.64
CA THR A 684 -25.82 0.85 6.55
C THR A 684 -26.56 2.18 6.53
N ASN A 685 -27.84 2.18 6.93
CA ASN A 685 -28.59 3.41 7.22
C ASN A 685 -28.38 3.86 8.68
N ALA A 686 -29.00 4.99 9.05
CA ALA A 686 -28.91 5.55 10.41
C ALA A 686 -29.47 4.64 11.52
N ASN A 687 -30.28 3.63 11.18
CA ASN A 687 -30.81 2.64 12.12
C ASN A 687 -29.89 1.40 12.26
N GLY A 688 -28.78 1.34 11.53
CA GLY A 688 -27.88 0.18 11.44
C GLY A 688 -28.32 -0.89 10.43
N GLU A 689 -29.40 -0.69 9.67
CA GLU A 689 -29.88 -1.66 8.68
C GLU A 689 -28.99 -1.64 7.43
N GLN A 690 -28.57 -2.81 6.95
CA GLN A 690 -27.72 -2.94 5.77
C GLN A 690 -28.49 -2.60 4.47
N LEU A 691 -28.07 -1.54 3.80
CA LEU A 691 -28.56 -1.12 2.48
C LEU A 691 -27.86 -1.88 1.35
N TYR A 692 -26.53 -2.07 1.48
CA TYR A 692 -25.69 -2.80 0.52
C TYR A 692 -24.61 -3.61 1.26
N PRO A 693 -24.17 -4.77 0.71
CA PRO A 693 -24.76 -5.47 -0.43
C PRO A 693 -26.17 -6.01 -0.11
N LYS A 694 -27.00 -6.20 -1.14
CA LYS A 694 -28.42 -6.59 -0.99
C LYS A 694 -28.87 -7.50 -2.14
N THR A 695 -29.55 -8.60 -1.79
CA THR A 695 -30.24 -9.47 -2.76
C THR A 695 -31.74 -9.22 -2.71
N THR A 696 -32.39 -9.15 -3.87
CA THR A 696 -33.85 -9.14 -4.01
C THR A 696 -34.27 -10.31 -4.89
N TYR A 697 -35.33 -11.04 -4.51
CA TYR A 697 -35.79 -12.23 -5.22
C TYR A 697 -37.10 -11.98 -5.98
N SER A 698 -37.26 -12.64 -7.13
CA SER A 698 -38.52 -12.71 -7.88
C SER A 698 -38.71 -14.09 -8.53
N ILE A 699 -39.96 -14.46 -8.82
CA ILE A 699 -40.30 -15.76 -9.45
C ILE A 699 -40.71 -15.48 -10.89
N GLN A 700 -39.97 -16.01 -11.87
CA GLN A 700 -40.20 -15.77 -13.29
C GLN A 700 -41.19 -16.76 -13.92
N SER A 701 -41.12 -18.04 -13.54
CA SER A 701 -42.01 -19.07 -14.08
C SER A 701 -42.27 -20.19 -13.07
N ARG A 702 -43.41 -20.87 -13.26
CA ARG A 702 -43.96 -21.90 -12.39
C ARG A 702 -44.60 -22.98 -13.28
N ASP A 703 -44.23 -24.24 -13.12
CA ASP A 703 -44.79 -25.38 -13.85
C ASP A 703 -45.10 -26.53 -12.88
N ASP A 704 -46.36 -26.58 -12.41
CA ASP A 704 -46.86 -27.62 -11.52
C ASP A 704 -46.78 -29.03 -12.14
N THR A 705 -46.79 -29.15 -13.47
CA THR A 705 -46.78 -30.45 -14.16
C THR A 705 -45.42 -31.11 -14.09
N LYS A 706 -44.35 -30.32 -14.24
CA LYS A 706 -42.95 -30.77 -14.10
C LYS A 706 -42.41 -30.66 -12.67
N GLY A 707 -43.05 -29.85 -11.83
CA GLY A 707 -42.54 -29.45 -10.52
C GLY A 707 -41.40 -28.43 -10.62
N GLU A 708 -41.43 -27.53 -11.60
CA GLU A 708 -40.32 -26.61 -11.90
C GLU A 708 -40.67 -25.16 -11.56
N ILE A 709 -39.75 -24.45 -10.89
CA ILE A 709 -39.89 -23.04 -10.54
C ILE A 709 -38.59 -22.28 -10.86
N THR A 710 -38.68 -21.19 -11.62
CA THR A 710 -37.52 -20.36 -11.96
C THR A 710 -37.49 -19.12 -11.09
N VAL A 711 -36.43 -19.01 -10.29
CA VAL A 711 -36.15 -17.88 -9.40
C VAL A 711 -35.11 -16.97 -10.04
N LYS A 712 -35.36 -15.66 -10.01
CA LYS A 712 -34.41 -14.61 -10.33
C LYS A 712 -33.90 -13.96 -9.04
N ALA A 713 -32.60 -13.74 -8.96
CA ALA A 713 -31.94 -12.97 -7.92
C ALA A 713 -31.35 -11.70 -8.56
N ASP A 714 -31.65 -10.55 -7.96
CA ASP A 714 -31.08 -9.24 -8.28
C ASP A 714 -30.18 -8.80 -7.12
N TYR A 715 -28.88 -8.81 -7.35
CA TYR A 715 -27.85 -8.52 -6.37
C TYR A 715 -27.26 -7.13 -6.61
N GLN A 716 -27.35 -6.25 -5.61
CA GLN A 716 -26.87 -4.88 -5.66
C GLN A 716 -25.73 -4.65 -4.66
N TYR A 717 -24.69 -3.94 -5.07
CA TYR A 717 -23.45 -3.79 -4.32
C TYR A 717 -22.69 -2.51 -4.71
N VAL A 718 -21.75 -2.08 -3.87
CA VAL A 718 -20.89 -0.91 -4.12
C VAL A 718 -19.43 -1.39 -4.26
N PRO A 719 -18.70 -1.06 -5.35
CA PRO A 719 -17.31 -1.47 -5.55
C PRO A 719 -16.36 -1.00 -4.44
N MET A 720 -15.34 -1.78 -4.12
CA MET A 720 -14.36 -1.48 -3.06
C MET A 720 -13.58 -0.17 -3.28
N SER A 721 -13.48 0.29 -4.52
CA SER A 721 -12.80 1.53 -4.93
C SER A 721 -13.72 2.77 -5.01
N ALA A 722 -15.02 2.61 -4.78
CA ALA A 722 -16.00 3.70 -4.92
C ALA A 722 -15.94 4.71 -3.76
N ASN A 723 -16.14 6.00 -4.07
CA ASN A 723 -16.22 7.04 -3.05
C ASN A 723 -17.57 6.97 -2.28
N LEU A 724 -17.49 6.93 -0.95
CA LEU A 724 -18.64 6.85 -0.05
C LEU A 724 -19.50 8.12 -0.03
N SER A 725 -18.93 9.30 -0.31
CA SER A 725 -19.66 10.59 -0.25
C SER A 725 -20.82 10.68 -1.24
N ASN A 726 -20.79 9.87 -2.31
CA ASN A 726 -21.92 9.63 -3.20
C ASN A 726 -21.96 8.15 -3.61
N TYR A 727 -22.13 7.24 -2.65
CA TYR A 727 -22.19 5.80 -2.93
C TYR A 727 -23.32 5.42 -3.90
N VAL A 728 -24.40 6.21 -3.96
CA VAL A 728 -25.61 5.91 -4.75
C VAL A 728 -25.32 5.87 -6.25
N SER A 729 -24.51 6.79 -6.78
CA SER A 729 -24.10 6.75 -8.20
C SER A 729 -23.17 5.58 -8.54
N ASN A 730 -22.61 4.92 -7.52
CA ASN A 730 -21.64 3.84 -7.65
C ASN A 730 -22.26 2.44 -7.46
N VAL A 731 -23.56 2.34 -7.20
CA VAL A 731 -24.26 1.05 -7.01
C VAL A 731 -24.27 0.25 -8.31
N LYS A 732 -23.57 -0.88 -8.31
CA LYS A 732 -23.64 -1.89 -9.37
C LYS A 732 -24.79 -2.87 -9.08
N SER A 733 -25.30 -3.49 -10.14
CA SER A 733 -26.36 -4.51 -10.03
C SER A 733 -26.04 -5.70 -10.95
N TYR A 734 -26.32 -6.92 -10.47
CA TYR A 734 -26.14 -8.16 -11.22
C TYR A 734 -27.38 -9.04 -11.07
N SER A 735 -27.86 -9.58 -12.19
CA SER A 735 -29.05 -10.44 -12.24
C SER A 735 -28.66 -11.86 -12.62
N SER A 736 -29.15 -12.84 -11.88
CA SER A 736 -28.98 -14.28 -12.17
C SER A 736 -30.32 -15.01 -12.06
N THR A 737 -30.43 -16.17 -12.70
CA THR A 737 -31.65 -17.00 -12.70
C THR A 737 -31.29 -18.47 -12.55
N ASN A 738 -32.04 -19.20 -11.71
CA ASN A 738 -31.91 -20.64 -11.56
C ASN A 738 -33.29 -21.32 -11.49
N THR A 739 -33.39 -22.53 -12.03
CA THR A 739 -34.62 -23.33 -12.02
C THR A 739 -34.49 -24.47 -11.02
N TYR A 740 -35.34 -24.45 -10.00
CA TYR A 740 -35.43 -25.49 -8.99
C TYR A 740 -36.50 -26.51 -9.36
N LYS A 741 -36.23 -27.78 -9.02
CA LYS A 741 -37.21 -28.87 -9.11
C LYS A 741 -37.72 -29.22 -7.73
N ILE A 742 -39.02 -29.08 -7.54
CA ILE A 742 -39.80 -29.26 -6.32
C ILE A 742 -40.97 -30.22 -6.61
N PHE A 743 -41.98 -30.29 -5.74
CA PHE A 743 -43.11 -31.20 -5.91
C PHE A 743 -43.96 -30.87 -7.16
N SER A 744 -44.41 -31.90 -7.87
CA SER A 744 -45.25 -31.79 -9.07
C SER A 744 -46.65 -32.37 -8.84
N ASN A 745 -47.66 -31.83 -9.52
CA ASN A 745 -49.03 -32.38 -9.50
C ASN A 745 -49.11 -33.80 -10.11
N SER A 746 -48.10 -34.19 -10.89
CA SER A 746 -47.88 -35.52 -11.45
C SER A 746 -47.24 -36.50 -10.45
N SER A 747 -46.77 -36.03 -9.30
CA SER A 747 -46.26 -36.85 -8.20
C SER A 747 -47.38 -37.25 -7.24
N ALA A 748 -47.35 -38.48 -6.74
CA ALA A 748 -48.29 -38.93 -5.71
C ALA A 748 -48.03 -38.20 -4.38
N ALA A 749 -48.97 -37.34 -3.96
CA ALA A 749 -48.93 -36.66 -2.67
C ALA A 749 -49.23 -37.65 -1.53
N ASN A 750 -48.34 -37.73 -0.54
CA ASN A 750 -48.48 -38.59 0.64
C ASN A 750 -47.93 -37.89 1.90
N PHE A 751 -48.54 -38.08 3.07
CA PHE A 751 -47.98 -37.59 4.35
C PHE A 751 -47.99 -38.73 5.36
N LYS A 752 -46.85 -38.94 6.01
CA LYS A 752 -46.66 -40.00 7.01
C LYS A 752 -45.88 -39.46 8.18
N PHE A 753 -46.38 -39.72 9.38
CA PHE A 753 -45.65 -39.45 10.60
C PHE A 753 -44.45 -40.41 10.75
N ALA A 754 -43.46 -40.05 11.56
CA ALA A 754 -42.27 -40.84 11.80
C ALA A 754 -42.65 -42.20 12.41
N GLY A 755 -42.19 -43.29 11.79
CA GLY A 755 -42.56 -44.66 12.12
C GLY A 755 -43.77 -45.23 11.37
N GLN A 756 -44.58 -44.39 10.74
CA GLN A 756 -45.80 -44.83 10.05
C GLN A 756 -45.44 -45.47 8.70
N THR A 757 -45.88 -46.71 8.48
CA THR A 757 -45.56 -47.50 7.27
C THR A 757 -46.71 -47.54 6.28
N ASN A 758 -47.95 -47.54 6.75
CA ASN A 758 -49.21 -47.54 6.00
C ASN A 758 -50.14 -46.51 6.64
N ASN A 759 -51.28 -46.96 7.19
CA ASN A 759 -52.30 -46.15 7.84
C ASN A 759 -52.41 -46.48 9.35
N GLU A 760 -51.29 -46.81 10.01
CA GLU A 760 -51.30 -47.19 11.43
C GLU A 760 -51.66 -45.98 12.31
N THR A 761 -52.77 -46.06 13.04
CA THR A 761 -53.26 -44.98 13.93
C THR A 761 -52.50 -44.90 15.25
N SER A 762 -51.74 -45.94 15.60
CA SER A 762 -50.94 -46.03 16.81
C SER A 762 -49.54 -46.56 16.48
N ILE A 763 -48.50 -45.99 17.10
CA ILE A 763 -47.09 -46.32 16.85
C ILE A 763 -46.35 -46.48 18.19
N ASP A 764 -45.62 -47.58 18.34
CA ASP A 764 -44.70 -47.79 19.47
C ASP A 764 -43.37 -47.06 19.20
N VAL A 765 -43.07 -46.04 20.02
CA VAL A 765 -41.87 -45.20 19.89
C VAL A 765 -40.57 -46.02 20.02
N SER A 766 -40.57 -47.11 20.79
CA SER A 766 -39.40 -47.99 20.96
C SER A 766 -38.96 -48.68 19.68
N GLN A 767 -39.87 -48.79 18.70
CA GLN A 767 -39.63 -49.42 17.40
C GLN A 767 -39.28 -48.41 16.29
N VAL A 768 -39.35 -47.10 16.54
CA VAL A 768 -39.11 -46.04 15.54
C VAL A 768 -37.71 -45.42 15.72
N PRO A 769 -36.71 -45.73 14.86
CA PRO A 769 -35.33 -45.27 15.06
C PRO A 769 -35.18 -43.74 15.15
N GLN A 770 -36.01 -42.98 14.45
CA GLN A 770 -36.04 -41.51 14.47
C GLN A 770 -36.49 -40.94 15.82
N LEU A 771 -37.33 -41.67 16.55
CA LEU A 771 -37.99 -41.20 17.76
C LEU A 771 -37.47 -41.87 19.05
N LYS A 772 -36.53 -42.83 18.97
CA LYS A 772 -35.94 -43.47 20.14
C LYS A 772 -35.35 -42.46 21.13
N ASN A 773 -34.86 -41.32 20.64
CA ASN A 773 -34.35 -40.24 21.46
C ASN A 773 -35.39 -39.69 22.45
N LEU A 774 -36.69 -39.75 22.11
CA LEU A 774 -37.78 -39.31 23.00
C LEU A 774 -37.94 -40.22 24.24
N LEU A 775 -37.44 -41.45 24.20
CA LEU A 775 -37.42 -42.36 25.35
C LEU A 775 -36.24 -42.05 26.27
N SER A 776 -35.06 -41.82 25.69
CA SER A 776 -33.84 -41.47 26.44
C SER A 776 -33.80 -40.01 26.91
N ALA A 777 -34.67 -39.14 26.40
CA ALA A 777 -34.76 -37.73 26.78
C ALA A 777 -35.50 -37.49 28.11
N ASN A 778 -36.07 -38.53 28.73
CA ASN A 778 -36.71 -38.46 30.05
C ASN A 778 -37.80 -37.36 30.17
N THR A 779 -38.43 -37.06 29.04
CA THR A 779 -39.58 -36.16 28.94
C THR A 779 -40.87 -36.93 29.19
N LEU A 780 -41.80 -36.30 29.90
CA LEU A 780 -43.20 -36.73 29.90
C LEU A 780 -43.88 -36.26 28.59
N PRO A 781 -44.87 -37.01 28.07
CA PRO A 781 -45.68 -36.59 26.92
C PRO A 781 -46.20 -35.15 26.99
N SER A 782 -46.51 -34.64 28.19
CA SER A 782 -46.98 -33.27 28.42
C SER A 782 -46.07 -32.16 27.89
N SER A 783 -44.75 -32.38 27.86
CA SER A 783 -43.77 -31.37 27.42
C SER A 783 -44.08 -30.83 26.01
N PHE A 784 -44.48 -31.72 25.11
CA PHE A 784 -44.84 -31.42 23.72
C PHE A 784 -46.19 -30.68 23.56
N THR A 785 -47.00 -30.54 24.62
CA THR A 785 -48.25 -29.75 24.56
C THR A 785 -47.99 -28.26 24.37
N SER A 786 -46.80 -27.79 24.73
CA SER A 786 -46.29 -26.44 24.44
C SER A 786 -46.31 -26.10 22.96
N LEU A 787 -46.09 -27.08 22.06
CA LEU A 787 -46.04 -26.89 20.61
C LEU A 787 -47.38 -26.40 20.04
N ASN A 788 -48.50 -26.62 20.74
CA ASN A 788 -49.82 -26.05 20.39
C ASN A 788 -49.85 -24.51 20.42
N ASN A 789 -48.99 -23.91 21.25
CA ASN A 789 -48.94 -22.48 21.53
C ASN A 789 -47.67 -21.83 20.95
N SER A 790 -46.94 -22.54 20.09
CA SER A 790 -45.72 -22.02 19.46
C SER A 790 -46.04 -20.87 18.50
N SER A 791 -45.24 -19.80 18.57
CA SER A 791 -45.26 -18.70 17.60
C SER A 791 -44.37 -18.96 16.38
N ASP A 792 -43.73 -20.13 16.27
CA ASP A 792 -42.91 -20.52 15.13
C ASP A 792 -43.78 -20.79 13.88
N SER A 793 -43.85 -19.81 12.98
CA SER A 793 -44.54 -19.92 11.70
C SER A 793 -43.94 -20.94 10.73
N THR A 794 -42.80 -21.57 11.06
CA THR A 794 -42.22 -22.67 10.27
C THR A 794 -42.65 -24.06 10.74
N ASN A 795 -43.30 -24.18 11.91
CA ASN A 795 -43.62 -25.46 12.55
C ASN A 795 -42.41 -26.41 12.72
N SER A 796 -41.20 -25.87 12.85
CA SER A 796 -39.93 -26.63 12.83
C SER A 796 -39.87 -27.76 13.86
N GLY A 797 -40.41 -27.53 15.07
CA GLY A 797 -40.50 -28.54 16.14
C GLY A 797 -41.31 -29.80 15.78
N PHE A 798 -42.16 -29.74 14.75
CA PHE A 798 -42.91 -30.89 14.24
C PHE A 798 -42.13 -31.75 13.23
N LEU A 799 -41.03 -31.25 12.65
CA LEU A 799 -40.25 -31.94 11.61
C LEU A 799 -39.74 -33.32 12.07
N GLN A 800 -39.39 -33.46 13.36
CA GLN A 800 -38.97 -34.73 13.97
C GLN A 800 -40.05 -35.83 13.91
N PHE A 801 -41.33 -35.44 13.91
CA PHE A 801 -42.48 -36.34 13.82
C PHE A 801 -42.90 -36.63 12.38
N VAL A 802 -42.22 -36.11 11.35
CA VAL A 802 -42.54 -36.35 9.93
C VAL A 802 -41.54 -37.31 9.30
N ASN A 803 -42.05 -38.30 8.57
CA ASN A 803 -41.23 -39.21 7.77
C ASN A 803 -40.81 -38.51 6.47
N THR A 804 -39.82 -37.61 6.54
CA THR A 804 -39.34 -36.76 5.44
C THR A 804 -38.84 -37.53 4.21
N ASN A 805 -38.47 -38.81 4.36
CA ASN A 805 -38.07 -39.68 3.25
C ASN A 805 -39.25 -40.18 2.41
N THR A 806 -40.48 -40.16 2.94
CA THR A 806 -41.67 -40.74 2.29
C THR A 806 -42.85 -39.77 2.17
N SER A 807 -42.89 -38.72 2.98
CA SER A 807 -43.84 -37.62 2.86
C SER A 807 -43.49 -36.73 1.66
N LYS A 808 -44.48 -36.43 0.83
CA LYS A 808 -44.36 -35.66 -0.41
C LYS A 808 -45.60 -34.80 -0.67
N GLY A 809 -45.39 -33.53 -1.01
CA GLY A 809 -46.44 -32.57 -1.39
C GLY A 809 -47.10 -31.81 -0.24
N TYR A 810 -46.61 -31.96 0.99
CA TYR A 810 -47.15 -31.28 2.18
C TYR A 810 -46.02 -30.56 2.95
N PRO A 811 -45.84 -29.24 2.73
CA PRO A 811 -44.92 -28.40 3.52
C PRO A 811 -45.46 -28.15 4.94
N ILE A 812 -44.58 -28.31 5.93
CA ILE A 812 -44.88 -28.32 7.35
C ILE A 812 -45.23 -26.91 7.86
N SER A 813 -44.57 -25.86 7.39
CA SER A 813 -44.88 -24.44 7.70
C SER A 813 -46.26 -23.97 7.22
N LYS A 814 -46.95 -24.74 6.35
CA LYS A 814 -48.30 -24.41 5.88
C LYS A 814 -49.39 -25.27 6.52
N MET A 815 -49.03 -26.30 7.28
CA MET A 815 -49.95 -27.13 8.05
C MET A 815 -50.29 -26.49 9.40
N LYS A 816 -51.41 -26.90 10.00
CA LYS A 816 -51.74 -26.63 11.41
C LYS A 816 -51.64 -27.93 12.19
N PHE A 817 -50.76 -27.98 13.17
CA PHE A 817 -50.61 -29.13 14.07
C PHE A 817 -51.41 -28.92 15.37
N THR A 818 -51.71 -30.01 16.07
CA THR A 818 -52.28 -30.02 17.42
C THR A 818 -51.84 -31.30 18.15
N VAL A 819 -51.55 -31.18 19.44
CA VAL A 819 -50.91 -32.22 20.28
C VAL A 819 -51.74 -32.43 21.55
N ALA A 820 -52.01 -33.70 21.88
CA ALA A 820 -52.67 -34.10 23.13
C ALA A 820 -51.87 -35.21 23.83
N ALA A 821 -51.59 -35.04 25.12
CA ALA A 821 -50.67 -35.87 25.90
C ALA A 821 -51.36 -36.61 27.05
N ASN A 822 -50.79 -37.73 27.49
CA ASN A 822 -51.19 -38.45 28.70
C ASN A 822 -50.00 -39.13 29.38
N ASP A 823 -49.52 -38.52 30.46
CA ASP A 823 -48.32 -38.95 31.21
C ASP A 823 -48.57 -40.15 32.13
N THR A 824 -49.83 -40.48 32.40
CA THR A 824 -50.21 -41.69 33.14
C THR A 824 -50.22 -42.90 32.22
N ALA A 825 -50.69 -42.74 30.99
CA ALA A 825 -50.67 -43.78 29.96
C ALA A 825 -49.30 -43.95 29.30
N GLY A 826 -48.52 -42.87 29.17
CA GLY A 826 -47.29 -42.82 28.37
C GLY A 826 -47.59 -42.69 26.88
N THR A 827 -48.51 -41.78 26.51
CA THR A 827 -48.98 -41.61 25.12
C THR A 827 -49.06 -40.15 24.67
N LEU A 828 -48.87 -39.93 23.36
CA LEU A 828 -48.86 -38.61 22.73
C LEU A 828 -49.59 -38.69 21.37
N LYS A 829 -50.74 -38.03 21.24
CA LYS A 829 -51.49 -37.91 19.98
C LYS A 829 -51.11 -36.62 19.27
N ILE A 830 -50.83 -36.72 17.97
CA ILE A 830 -50.58 -35.57 17.09
C ILE A 830 -51.59 -35.61 15.94
N ASP A 831 -52.28 -34.49 15.75
CA ASP A 831 -53.14 -34.21 14.60
C ASP A 831 -52.48 -33.14 13.73
N ALA A 832 -52.56 -33.29 12.42
CA ALA A 832 -51.99 -32.35 11.44
C ALA A 832 -53.00 -32.09 10.32
N VAL A 833 -53.40 -30.83 10.15
CA VAL A 833 -54.38 -30.38 9.16
C VAL A 833 -53.67 -29.57 8.08
N MET A 834 -53.85 -29.95 6.81
CA MET A 834 -53.37 -29.17 5.67
C MET A 834 -54.51 -28.28 5.12
N PRO A 835 -54.36 -26.94 5.13
CA PRO A 835 -55.31 -26.03 4.51
C PRO A 835 -55.46 -26.23 3.00
N SER A 836 -56.68 -26.08 2.48
CA SER A 836 -57.02 -26.32 1.08
C SER A 836 -56.28 -25.40 0.09
N ASN A 837 -55.92 -24.19 0.49
CA ASN A 837 -55.18 -23.26 -0.35
C ASN A 837 -53.74 -23.73 -0.64
N TYR A 838 -53.13 -24.50 0.25
CA TYR A 838 -51.77 -25.04 0.07
C TYR A 838 -51.73 -26.54 -0.29
N SER A 839 -52.81 -27.31 -0.04
CA SER A 839 -52.87 -28.75 -0.39
C SER A 839 -52.61 -28.97 -1.90
N PRO A 840 -51.86 -30.03 -2.27
CA PRO A 840 -51.65 -30.40 -3.67
C PRO A 840 -52.93 -30.90 -4.37
N LYS A 841 -53.98 -31.22 -3.61
CA LYS A 841 -55.32 -31.60 -4.11
C LYS A 841 -56.31 -30.43 -4.08
N ASN A 842 -55.90 -29.26 -3.60
CA ASN A 842 -56.76 -28.09 -3.33
C ASN A 842 -57.94 -28.36 -2.38
N GLN A 843 -57.80 -29.33 -1.46
CA GLN A 843 -58.81 -29.71 -0.47
C GLN A 843 -58.20 -29.70 0.93
N GLN A 844 -59.01 -29.52 1.99
CA GLN A 844 -58.49 -29.65 3.34
C GLN A 844 -58.24 -31.13 3.64
N GLU A 845 -57.03 -31.45 4.09
CA GLU A 845 -56.62 -32.82 4.42
C GLU A 845 -56.21 -32.90 5.87
N SER A 846 -56.31 -34.08 6.48
CA SER A 846 -56.07 -34.24 7.92
C SER A 846 -55.48 -35.60 8.21
N PHE A 847 -54.42 -35.60 9.01
CA PHE A 847 -53.61 -36.76 9.36
C PHE A 847 -53.53 -36.86 10.88
N SER A 848 -53.52 -38.06 11.43
CA SER A 848 -53.45 -38.28 12.88
C SER A 848 -52.59 -39.50 13.22
N VAL A 849 -51.91 -39.45 14.36
CA VAL A 849 -51.13 -40.55 14.92
C VAL A 849 -51.14 -40.51 16.44
N THR A 850 -51.13 -41.67 17.09
CA THR A 850 -50.91 -41.79 18.54
C THR A 850 -49.61 -42.53 18.81
N TYR A 851 -48.62 -41.83 19.36
CA TYR A 851 -47.40 -42.43 19.87
C TYR A 851 -47.64 -43.06 21.24
N THR A 852 -47.08 -44.24 21.46
CA THR A 852 -47.23 -45.05 22.67
C THR A 852 -45.88 -45.55 23.19
N ASN A 853 -45.88 -46.09 24.42
CA ASN A 853 -44.69 -46.52 25.16
C ASN A 853 -43.68 -45.39 25.46
N LEU A 854 -44.16 -44.14 25.58
CA LEU A 854 -43.41 -43.02 26.14
C LEU A 854 -43.30 -43.12 27.67
N ASN A 855 -42.42 -42.31 28.26
CA ASN A 855 -42.19 -42.28 29.70
C ASN A 855 -43.45 -41.90 30.49
N LYS A 856 -43.53 -42.38 31.74
CA LYS A 856 -44.69 -42.21 32.64
C LYS A 856 -44.24 -41.61 33.95
N VAL A 857 -45.14 -40.91 34.65
CA VAL A 857 -44.85 -40.30 35.97
C VAL A 857 -44.28 -41.31 36.97
N THR A 858 -44.70 -42.58 36.90
CA THR A 858 -44.24 -43.67 37.77
C THR A 858 -42.82 -44.20 37.48
N SER A 859 -42.16 -43.76 36.41
CA SER A 859 -40.78 -44.16 36.07
C SER A 859 -39.69 -43.47 36.91
N TYR A 860 -40.04 -42.46 37.74
CA TYR A 860 -39.10 -41.48 38.29
C TYR A 860 -38.91 -41.62 39.81
N LYS A 861 -37.65 -41.60 40.30
CA LYS A 861 -37.25 -41.72 41.72
C LYS A 861 -35.91 -41.02 41.99
N PHE A 862 -35.68 -40.55 43.22
CA PHE A 862 -34.41 -39.96 43.67
C PHE A 862 -34.16 -40.19 45.18
N SER A 863 -32.90 -40.35 45.59
CA SER A 863 -32.42 -40.39 46.98
C SER A 863 -30.93 -40.05 47.10
N PHE A 864 -30.46 -39.60 48.28
CA PHE A 864 -29.03 -39.49 48.63
C PHE A 864 -28.49 -40.78 49.26
N ASN A 865 -27.19 -41.04 49.08
CA ASN A 865 -26.45 -42.19 49.62
C ASN A 865 -25.47 -41.76 50.72
N ASN A 866 -25.12 -42.68 51.62
CA ASN A 866 -24.03 -42.48 52.59
C ASN A 866 -22.67 -42.80 51.97
N VAL A 867 -21.74 -41.83 51.95
CA VAL A 867 -20.43 -41.97 51.27
C VAL A 867 -19.26 -41.92 52.25
N ASN A 868 -18.43 -42.96 52.18
CA ASN A 868 -17.15 -43.10 52.89
C ASN A 868 -15.94 -43.24 51.96
N SER A 869 -16.16 -43.59 50.68
CA SER A 869 -15.11 -43.71 49.67
C SER A 869 -15.63 -43.33 48.28
N ILE A 870 -14.76 -42.77 47.45
CA ILE A 870 -15.03 -42.33 46.08
C ILE A 870 -13.98 -42.99 45.18
N GLY A 871 -14.42 -43.69 44.13
CA GLY A 871 -13.51 -44.43 43.23
C GLY A 871 -12.63 -45.49 43.89
N GLY A 872 -12.98 -45.95 45.10
CA GLY A 872 -12.15 -46.83 45.95
C GLY A 872 -11.19 -46.12 46.90
N THR A 873 -11.04 -44.80 46.79
CA THR A 873 -10.21 -43.97 47.69
C THR A 873 -11.05 -43.49 48.88
N ASN A 874 -10.49 -43.50 50.09
CA ASN A 874 -11.18 -42.98 51.28
C ASN A 874 -11.35 -41.45 51.17
N LYS A 875 -12.53 -40.93 51.53
CA LYS A 875 -12.85 -39.50 51.36
C LYS A 875 -11.91 -38.55 52.11
N ASN A 876 -11.33 -38.98 53.24
CA ASN A 876 -10.35 -38.19 53.99
C ASN A 876 -8.98 -38.03 53.28
N LEU A 877 -8.79 -38.63 52.11
CA LEU A 877 -7.63 -38.45 51.23
C LEU A 877 -7.95 -37.58 50.00
N ILE A 878 -9.10 -36.91 49.98
CA ILE A 878 -9.61 -36.13 48.84
C ILE A 878 -10.10 -34.76 49.37
N LEU A 879 -9.79 -33.67 48.68
CA LEU A 879 -10.37 -32.34 48.96
C LEU A 879 -11.86 -32.30 48.51
N PRO A 880 -12.76 -31.59 49.23
CA PRO A 880 -14.13 -31.37 48.79
C PRO A 880 -14.23 -30.81 47.35
N SER A 881 -13.37 -29.87 46.97
CA SER A 881 -13.32 -29.27 45.63
C SER A 881 -12.95 -30.26 44.52
N ALA A 882 -12.20 -31.31 44.83
CA ALA A 882 -11.78 -32.34 43.89
C ALA A 882 -12.90 -33.35 43.54
N ILE A 883 -14.04 -33.31 44.24
CA ILE A 883 -15.19 -34.17 43.96
C ILE A 883 -15.91 -33.70 42.69
N THR A 884 -15.90 -34.53 41.65
CA THR A 884 -16.55 -34.20 40.38
C THR A 884 -18.05 -34.46 40.41
N ASP A 885 -18.76 -33.86 39.46
CA ASP A 885 -20.20 -34.04 39.28
C ASP A 885 -20.51 -35.51 38.91
N GLY A 886 -19.58 -36.18 38.21
CA GLY A 886 -19.61 -37.61 37.97
C GLY A 886 -19.43 -38.44 39.25
N ASP A 887 -18.58 -38.03 40.20
CA ASP A 887 -18.46 -38.70 41.50
C ASP A 887 -19.75 -38.58 42.31
N ILE A 888 -20.37 -37.39 42.29
CA ILE A 888 -21.68 -37.12 42.90
C ILE A 888 -22.73 -38.08 42.31
N ILE A 889 -22.87 -38.12 40.98
CA ILE A 889 -23.79 -39.00 40.25
C ILE A 889 -23.56 -40.48 40.58
N ASN A 890 -22.31 -40.93 40.60
CA ASN A 890 -21.97 -42.35 40.76
C ASN A 890 -21.96 -42.85 42.21
N SER A 891 -21.79 -41.96 43.20
CA SER A 891 -21.55 -42.36 44.60
C SER A 891 -22.52 -41.73 45.61
N PHE A 892 -22.87 -40.45 45.45
CA PHE A 892 -23.57 -39.65 46.47
C PHE A 892 -25.10 -39.64 46.30
N ILE A 893 -25.61 -39.94 45.10
CA ILE A 893 -27.05 -40.02 44.81
C ILE A 893 -27.43 -41.37 44.20
N SER A 894 -28.72 -41.65 44.16
CA SER A 894 -29.29 -42.75 43.38
C SER A 894 -30.65 -42.35 42.87
N TYR A 895 -30.85 -42.50 41.56
CA TYR A 895 -32.05 -42.03 40.86
C TYR A 895 -32.51 -43.03 39.81
N THR A 896 -33.73 -42.84 39.32
CA THR A 896 -34.31 -43.59 38.20
C THR A 896 -35.23 -42.65 37.44
N GLY A 897 -35.36 -42.82 36.13
CA GLY A 897 -36.22 -41.98 35.27
C GLY A 897 -35.60 -40.65 34.87
N PHE A 898 -34.86 -39.96 35.74
CA PHE A 898 -34.17 -38.70 35.39
C PHE A 898 -32.90 -38.94 34.55
N SER A 899 -32.51 -37.97 33.72
CA SER A 899 -31.18 -37.88 33.10
C SER A 899 -30.21 -37.17 34.04
N SER A 900 -28.91 -37.40 33.88
CA SER A 900 -27.86 -36.59 34.51
C SER A 900 -27.92 -35.10 34.15
N ASN A 901 -28.64 -34.78 33.07
CA ASN A 901 -28.74 -33.43 32.50
C ASN A 901 -30.02 -32.71 32.95
N ASP A 902 -30.97 -33.41 33.60
CA ASP A 902 -32.30 -32.85 33.94
C ASP A 902 -32.29 -32.16 35.32
N PHE A 903 -31.27 -32.41 36.14
CA PHE A 903 -31.07 -31.80 37.44
C PHE A 903 -29.79 -30.97 37.49
N THR A 904 -29.87 -29.82 38.14
CA THR A 904 -28.69 -29.01 38.47
C THR A 904 -28.05 -29.54 39.75
N ILE A 905 -26.74 -29.82 39.70
CA ILE A 905 -25.92 -30.14 40.86
C ILE A 905 -25.27 -28.84 41.32
N THR A 906 -25.75 -28.27 42.42
CA THR A 906 -25.04 -27.18 43.10
C THR A 906 -24.19 -27.79 44.20
N LYS A 907 -22.87 -27.83 44.00
CA LYS A 907 -21.92 -28.29 45.02
C LYS A 907 -21.22 -27.09 45.66
N THR A 908 -21.24 -27.05 46.99
CA THR A 908 -20.49 -26.08 47.80
C THR A 908 -19.40 -26.86 48.54
N ALA A 909 -18.22 -26.90 47.93
CA ALA A 909 -17.00 -27.37 48.56
C ALA A 909 -16.50 -26.33 49.55
N ASN A 910 -16.17 -26.75 50.77
CA ASN A 910 -15.43 -25.96 51.74
C ASN A 910 -14.20 -26.77 52.16
N ASP A 911 -13.09 -26.52 51.45
CA ASP A 911 -11.81 -27.19 51.65
C ASP A 911 -11.15 -26.77 52.97
N GLU A 912 -11.46 -25.61 53.54
CA GLU A 912 -10.96 -25.20 54.86
C GLU A 912 -11.46 -26.13 55.98
N THR A 913 -12.69 -26.63 55.86
CA THR A 913 -13.39 -27.44 56.88
C THR A 913 -13.56 -28.92 56.51
N GLY A 914 -13.05 -29.34 55.35
CA GLY A 914 -13.18 -30.73 54.88
C GLY A 914 -14.64 -31.16 54.68
N SER A 915 -15.48 -30.26 54.14
CA SER A 915 -16.92 -30.49 53.95
C SER A 915 -17.41 -30.16 52.53
N LEU A 916 -18.40 -30.93 52.06
CA LEU A 916 -19.04 -30.80 50.76
C LEU A 916 -20.56 -30.79 50.94
N THR A 917 -21.21 -29.67 50.65
CA THR A 917 -22.68 -29.63 50.52
C THR A 917 -23.07 -29.89 49.08
N VAL A 918 -23.98 -30.83 48.85
CA VAL A 918 -24.56 -31.13 47.53
C VAL A 918 -26.05 -30.82 47.57
N ALA A 919 -26.48 -29.85 46.78
CA ALA A 919 -27.87 -29.57 46.49
C ALA A 919 -28.21 -30.06 45.07
N ILE A 920 -29.31 -30.81 44.95
CA ILE A 920 -29.87 -31.27 43.69
C ILE A 920 -31.18 -30.53 43.47
N SER A 921 -31.29 -29.83 42.35
CA SER A 921 -32.50 -29.10 41.96
C SER A 921 -32.98 -29.55 40.58
N LEU A 922 -34.13 -30.22 40.57
CA LEU A 922 -34.93 -30.60 39.40
C LEU A 922 -35.96 -29.50 39.15
N ASN A 923 -35.90 -28.89 37.96
CA ASN A 923 -36.83 -27.83 37.54
C ASN A 923 -37.97 -28.43 36.70
N SER A 924 -39.19 -27.89 36.84
CA SER A 924 -40.36 -28.21 36.01
C SER A 924 -40.19 -27.80 34.55
N ASN A 925 -39.27 -26.89 34.27
CA ASN A 925 -39.07 -26.27 32.98
C ASN A 925 -38.10 -27.11 32.13
N TYR A 926 -38.64 -27.78 31.11
CA TYR A 926 -37.84 -28.42 30.07
C TYR A 926 -37.09 -27.37 29.21
N ALA A 927 -36.10 -27.82 28.43
CA ALA A 927 -35.43 -27.00 27.44
C ALA A 927 -36.42 -26.47 26.38
N SER A 928 -36.20 -25.25 25.88
CA SER A 928 -37.13 -24.53 24.99
C SER A 928 -37.43 -25.23 23.66
N GLU A 929 -36.51 -26.08 23.19
CA GLU A 929 -36.63 -26.93 22.00
C GLU A 929 -37.61 -28.11 22.20
N ILE A 930 -37.90 -28.43 23.46
CA ILE A 930 -38.85 -29.47 23.88
C ILE A 930 -40.17 -28.82 24.30
N GLY A 931 -40.11 -27.70 25.03
CA GLY A 931 -41.31 -26.90 25.32
C GLY A 931 -41.19 -25.84 26.40
N ASN A 932 -41.73 -24.65 26.11
CA ASN A 932 -41.97 -23.61 27.12
C ASN A 932 -43.30 -23.84 27.84
N GLY A 933 -43.27 -24.25 29.12
CA GLY A 933 -44.46 -24.27 29.98
C GLY A 933 -44.30 -25.08 31.26
N ASN A 934 -45.11 -24.75 32.28
CA ASN A 934 -45.14 -25.39 33.60
C ASN A 934 -45.82 -26.78 33.59
N VAL A 935 -45.56 -27.62 32.57
CA VAL A 935 -46.35 -28.84 32.29
C VAL A 935 -45.44 -30.08 32.26
N GLY A 936 -45.09 -30.56 33.45
CA GLY A 936 -44.19 -31.70 33.66
C GLY A 936 -44.11 -32.07 35.14
N PHE A 937 -42.91 -32.39 35.62
CA PHE A 937 -42.67 -32.62 37.05
C PHE A 937 -42.85 -31.35 37.87
N THR A 938 -43.30 -31.51 39.12
CA THR A 938 -43.19 -30.45 40.12
C THR A 938 -41.72 -30.27 40.53
N ASN A 939 -41.27 -29.02 40.70
CA ASN A 939 -39.93 -28.69 41.19
C ASN A 939 -39.55 -29.53 42.42
N TYR A 940 -38.40 -30.21 42.36
CA TYR A 940 -37.87 -31.01 43.47
C TYR A 940 -36.48 -30.51 43.84
N ASN A 941 -36.33 -30.08 45.10
CA ASN A 941 -35.08 -29.62 45.66
C ASN A 941 -34.73 -30.50 46.86
N ALA A 942 -33.51 -31.03 46.90
CA ALA A 942 -32.97 -31.75 48.04
C ALA A 942 -31.52 -31.34 48.29
N THR A 943 -31.07 -31.35 49.55
CA THR A 943 -29.72 -30.90 49.90
C THR A 943 -29.17 -31.73 51.05
N GLN A 944 -27.92 -32.16 50.93
CA GLN A 944 -27.22 -32.97 51.90
C GLN A 944 -25.78 -32.47 52.06
N THR A 945 -25.31 -32.33 53.30
CA THR A 945 -23.90 -32.03 53.61
C THR A 945 -23.17 -33.31 53.97
N PHE A 946 -21.96 -33.45 53.43
CA PHE A 946 -21.04 -34.57 53.64
C PHE A 946 -19.75 -34.03 54.26
N THR A 947 -19.29 -34.63 55.36
CA THR A 947 -18.11 -34.20 56.12
C THR A 947 -17.05 -35.30 56.20
N GLY A 948 -15.82 -34.91 56.57
CA GLY A 948 -14.68 -35.81 56.76
C GLY A 948 -13.82 -35.99 55.50
N PHE A 949 -13.74 -34.96 54.66
CA PHE A 949 -12.76 -34.85 53.58
C PHE A 949 -11.44 -34.25 54.09
N MET A 950 -10.39 -34.23 53.26
CA MET A 950 -9.13 -33.53 53.58
C MET A 950 -9.34 -32.01 53.63
N THR A 951 -8.58 -31.32 54.46
CA THR A 951 -8.54 -29.85 54.52
C THR A 951 -7.45 -29.23 53.64
N THR A 952 -7.59 -27.93 53.33
CA THR A 952 -6.55 -27.12 52.63
C THR A 952 -5.20 -27.16 53.33
N ASP A 953 -5.19 -27.08 54.67
CA ASP A 953 -3.95 -27.12 55.46
C ASP A 953 -3.27 -28.49 55.38
N GLU A 954 -4.04 -29.58 55.52
CA GLU A 954 -3.52 -30.94 55.34
C GLU A 954 -3.00 -31.18 53.93
N TYR A 955 -3.63 -30.59 52.91
CA TYR A 955 -3.16 -30.66 51.52
C TYR A 955 -1.83 -29.91 51.34
N ASN A 956 -1.75 -28.66 51.81
CA ASN A 956 -0.56 -27.82 51.69
C ASN A 956 0.64 -28.42 52.44
N GLN A 957 0.43 -28.94 53.67
CA GLN A 957 1.45 -29.65 54.45
C GLN A 957 1.98 -30.92 53.76
N ARG A 958 1.26 -31.48 52.79
CA ARG A 958 1.63 -32.70 52.06
C ARG A 958 2.29 -32.42 50.72
N PHE A 959 1.78 -31.47 49.94
CA PHE A 959 2.09 -31.37 48.51
C PHE A 959 2.63 -30.02 48.02
N ASN A 960 2.62 -28.94 48.83
CA ASN A 960 3.11 -27.65 48.36
C ASN A 960 4.62 -27.68 48.08
N VAL A 961 5.09 -26.88 47.11
CA VAL A 961 6.52 -26.58 46.92
C VAL A 961 6.65 -25.08 46.70
N GLU A 962 7.26 -24.42 47.67
CA GLU A 962 7.49 -22.98 47.67
C GLU A 962 8.86 -22.71 47.05
N PHE A 963 8.90 -21.80 46.08
CA PHE A 963 10.15 -21.31 45.51
C PHE A 963 10.61 -20.05 46.25
N GLU A 964 11.91 -19.76 46.19
CA GLU A 964 12.45 -18.45 46.59
C GLU A 964 11.89 -17.37 45.65
N ASP A 965 11.64 -16.16 46.18
CA ASP A 965 11.06 -15.07 45.40
C ASP A 965 12.04 -14.54 44.33
N ASP A 966 11.54 -14.03 43.20
CA ASP A 966 12.39 -13.46 42.14
C ASP A 966 13.20 -12.23 42.61
N SER A 967 12.84 -11.61 43.75
CA SER A 967 13.60 -10.53 44.40
C SER A 967 14.57 -10.98 45.51
N ASP A 968 14.61 -12.27 45.88
CA ASP A 968 15.35 -12.75 47.05
C ASP A 968 16.88 -12.65 46.89
N ASN A 969 17.54 -12.23 47.97
CA ASN A 969 18.98 -11.98 48.00
C ASN A 969 19.85 -13.24 47.78
N LYS A 970 19.35 -14.44 48.05
CA LYS A 970 20.03 -15.72 47.71
C LYS A 970 20.30 -15.82 46.21
N LEU A 971 19.41 -15.24 45.38
CA LEU A 971 19.50 -15.29 43.93
C LEU A 971 20.44 -14.23 43.34
N LEU A 972 20.93 -13.26 44.14
CA LEU A 972 21.76 -12.16 43.66
C LEU A 972 23.04 -12.67 42.95
N ALA A 973 23.73 -13.63 43.55
CA ALA A 973 24.93 -14.23 42.96
C ALA A 973 24.63 -15.11 41.73
N LEU A 974 23.42 -15.66 41.62
CA LEU A 974 22.97 -16.41 40.44
C LEU A 974 22.63 -15.46 39.28
N LYS A 975 22.00 -14.32 39.56
CA LYS A 975 21.63 -13.31 38.54
C LYS A 975 22.81 -12.51 38.01
N GLN A 976 23.94 -12.52 38.70
CA GLN A 976 25.22 -11.97 38.24
C GLN A 976 25.94 -12.84 37.18
N VAL A 977 25.43 -14.04 36.87
CA VAL A 977 25.94 -14.91 35.78
C VAL A 977 25.07 -14.74 34.54
N GLN A 978 25.66 -14.77 33.33
CA GLN A 978 24.90 -14.65 32.10
C GLN A 978 24.06 -15.91 31.86
N VAL A 979 22.82 -15.75 31.39
CA VAL A 979 21.86 -16.86 31.24
C VAL A 979 22.35 -17.99 30.32
N SER A 980 23.16 -17.67 29.30
CA SER A 980 23.81 -18.68 28.45
C SER A 980 24.92 -19.46 29.17
N GLU A 981 25.67 -18.84 30.09
CA GLU A 981 26.69 -19.54 30.88
C GLU A 981 26.04 -20.53 31.86
N ILE A 982 24.92 -20.13 32.48
CA ILE A 982 24.09 -21.00 33.33
C ILE A 982 23.61 -22.21 32.53
N TYR A 983 23.16 -22.01 31.29
CA TYR A 983 22.74 -23.10 30.41
C TYR A 983 23.93 -23.98 29.99
N ASP A 984 25.02 -23.40 29.50
CA ASP A 984 26.18 -24.14 28.99
C ASP A 984 26.89 -24.97 30.08
N ALA A 985 26.86 -24.52 31.34
CA ALA A 985 27.36 -25.28 32.49
C ALA A 985 26.69 -26.66 32.66
N PHE A 986 25.42 -26.80 32.25
CA PHE A 986 24.63 -28.04 32.35
C PHE A 986 24.32 -28.71 31.00
N TYR A 987 24.29 -27.96 29.89
CA TYR A 987 23.86 -28.42 28.56
C TYR A 987 24.95 -28.35 27.49
N GLY A 988 25.96 -27.51 27.67
CA GLY A 988 27.05 -27.28 26.72
C GLY A 988 27.97 -28.50 26.53
N THR A 989 28.97 -28.34 25.67
CA THR A 989 29.91 -29.42 25.32
C THR A 989 30.87 -29.82 26.46
N ASN A 990 31.17 -28.90 27.39
CA ASN A 990 32.06 -29.11 28.54
C ASN A 990 31.28 -28.94 29.86
N LYS A 991 30.46 -29.93 30.21
CA LYS A 991 29.58 -29.92 31.39
C LYS A 991 30.38 -30.04 32.69
N ASN A 992 30.80 -28.90 33.23
CA ASN A 992 31.60 -28.83 34.45
C ASN A 992 30.77 -28.54 35.72
N GLY A 993 29.47 -28.26 35.60
CA GLY A 993 28.62 -27.76 36.68
C GLY A 993 28.81 -26.25 36.93
N LEU A 994 27.86 -25.63 37.62
CA LEU A 994 27.82 -24.20 37.88
C LEU A 994 28.23 -23.89 39.32
N THR A 995 29.05 -22.86 39.55
CA THR A 995 29.43 -22.43 40.91
C THR A 995 28.84 -21.05 41.18
N ILE A 996 27.96 -20.95 42.18
CA ILE A 996 27.32 -19.71 42.62
C ILE A 996 27.76 -19.40 44.06
N GLY A 997 28.41 -18.26 44.25
CA GLY A 997 29.07 -17.95 45.52
C GLY A 997 30.10 -19.02 45.89
N SER A 998 29.95 -19.63 47.07
CA SER A 998 30.80 -20.74 47.54
C SER A 998 30.31 -22.14 47.15
N THR A 999 29.15 -22.26 46.49
CA THR A 999 28.47 -23.55 46.29
C THR A 999 28.53 -23.99 44.84
N LYS A 1000 28.99 -25.23 44.59
CA LYS A 1000 28.97 -25.87 43.27
C LYS A 1000 27.73 -26.76 43.13
N TYR A 1001 27.09 -26.66 41.98
CA TYR A 1001 25.94 -27.45 41.56
C TYR A 1001 26.35 -28.25 40.31
N ASP A 1002 26.43 -29.58 40.44
CA ASP A 1002 26.89 -30.46 39.36
C ASP A 1002 25.81 -30.73 38.30
N ASP A 1003 24.53 -30.62 38.66
CA ASP A 1003 23.40 -30.74 37.74
C ASP A 1003 22.26 -29.74 38.02
N LEU A 1004 21.36 -29.58 37.06
CA LEU A 1004 20.24 -28.64 37.13
C LEU A 1004 19.26 -28.94 38.29
N LYS A 1005 19.04 -30.22 38.65
CA LYS A 1005 18.18 -30.58 39.79
C LYS A 1005 18.80 -30.12 41.09
N SER A 1006 20.13 -30.25 41.22
CA SER A 1006 20.88 -29.80 42.39
C SER A 1006 20.83 -28.28 42.56
N LEU A 1007 20.87 -27.52 41.45
CA LEU A 1007 20.68 -26.06 41.47
C LEU A 1007 19.26 -25.70 41.92
N ILE A 1008 18.22 -26.22 41.26
CA ILE A 1008 16.83 -25.88 41.58
C ILE A 1008 16.50 -26.25 43.03
N LYS A 1009 16.81 -27.48 43.46
CA LYS A 1009 16.49 -27.94 44.82
C LYS A 1009 17.39 -27.32 45.90
N GLY A 1010 18.61 -26.91 45.56
CA GLY A 1010 19.59 -26.39 46.52
C GLY A 1010 19.63 -24.86 46.64
N LEU A 1011 19.02 -24.12 45.69
CA LEU A 1011 19.03 -22.65 45.67
C LEU A 1011 17.67 -22.01 45.38
N LEU A 1012 16.75 -22.70 44.66
CA LEU A 1012 15.48 -22.11 44.22
C LEU A 1012 14.27 -22.61 45.02
N VAL A 1013 14.35 -23.75 45.72
CA VAL A 1013 13.26 -24.28 46.56
C VAL A 1013 13.44 -23.82 48.01
N LYS A 1014 12.48 -23.02 48.48
CA LYS A 1014 12.41 -22.44 49.83
C LYS A 1014 11.80 -23.41 50.84
N SER A 1015 10.72 -24.10 50.47
CA SER A 1015 10.09 -25.13 51.30
C SER A 1015 9.38 -26.21 50.46
N GLN A 1016 9.19 -27.41 51.02
CA GLN A 1016 8.45 -28.48 50.35
C GLN A 1016 7.63 -29.32 51.34
N GLY A 1017 6.45 -29.78 50.89
CA GLY A 1017 5.51 -30.58 51.64
C GLY A 1017 6.03 -31.98 51.98
N SER A 1018 5.44 -32.58 53.01
CA SER A 1018 5.88 -33.83 53.64
C SER A 1018 5.86 -35.07 52.74
N LEU A 1019 5.15 -35.05 51.61
CA LEU A 1019 5.09 -36.16 50.65
C LEU A 1019 5.86 -35.87 49.34
N ILE A 1020 6.55 -34.73 49.25
CA ILE A 1020 7.46 -34.41 48.15
C ILE A 1020 8.80 -35.12 48.37
N PRO A 1021 9.35 -35.86 47.39
CA PRO A 1021 10.61 -36.58 47.53
C PRO A 1021 11.75 -35.70 48.04
N THR A 1022 12.35 -36.08 49.16
CA THR A 1022 13.47 -35.35 49.80
C THR A 1022 14.79 -35.46 49.04
N SER A 1023 14.89 -36.44 48.12
CA SER A 1023 15.93 -36.54 47.10
C SER A 1023 15.31 -36.58 45.70
N TRP A 1024 15.92 -35.86 44.74
CA TRP A 1024 15.50 -35.84 43.33
C TRP A 1024 16.40 -36.70 42.42
N THR A 1025 17.22 -37.59 43.02
CA THR A 1025 18.15 -38.48 42.31
C THR A 1025 17.48 -39.55 41.44
N ASP A 1026 16.17 -39.77 41.56
CA ASP A 1026 15.43 -40.69 40.67
C ASP A 1026 15.46 -40.16 39.22
N THR A 1027 15.78 -41.02 38.25
CA THR A 1027 15.91 -40.66 36.84
C THR A 1027 14.57 -40.34 36.17
N ARG A 1028 13.44 -40.71 36.78
CA ARG A 1028 12.08 -40.35 36.32
C ARG A 1028 11.66 -38.95 36.73
N ILE A 1029 12.32 -38.36 37.74
CA ILE A 1029 12.23 -36.92 38.00
C ILE A 1029 13.07 -36.24 36.91
N THR A 1030 12.46 -35.36 36.13
CA THR A 1030 13.16 -34.60 35.07
C THR A 1030 13.15 -33.13 35.41
N ALA A 1031 14.32 -32.48 35.31
CA ALA A 1031 14.44 -31.03 35.31
C ALA A 1031 14.87 -30.56 33.92
N ASP A 1032 14.35 -29.42 33.48
CA ASP A 1032 14.76 -28.76 32.24
C ASP A 1032 14.77 -27.24 32.40
N MET A 1033 15.45 -26.52 31.51
CA MET A 1033 15.49 -25.05 31.54
C MET A 1033 15.46 -24.44 30.14
N TYR A 1034 14.80 -23.28 30.03
CA TYR A 1034 14.80 -22.43 28.85
C TYR A 1034 15.23 -21.01 29.25
N TYR A 1035 15.91 -20.31 28.35
CA TYR A 1035 16.42 -18.96 28.62
C TYR A 1035 16.30 -18.05 27.40
N ASP A 1036 16.28 -16.74 27.63
CA ASP A 1036 16.41 -15.71 26.61
C ASP A 1036 17.58 -14.77 26.95
N ASN A 1037 18.65 -14.82 26.15
CA ASN A 1037 19.84 -14.01 26.36
C ASN A 1037 19.63 -12.51 26.10
N SER A 1038 18.64 -12.15 25.28
CA SER A 1038 18.27 -10.76 25.00
C SER A 1038 17.42 -10.16 26.11
N GLN A 1039 16.64 -10.98 26.82
CA GLN A 1039 15.77 -10.54 27.92
C GLN A 1039 16.37 -10.75 29.31
N GLY A 1040 17.38 -11.61 29.46
CA GLY A 1040 17.97 -11.92 30.77
C GLY A 1040 16.97 -12.66 31.66
N THR A 1041 16.30 -13.66 31.11
CA THR A 1041 15.26 -14.45 31.78
C THR A 1041 15.56 -15.95 31.70
N ILE A 1042 15.15 -16.70 32.72
CA ILE A 1042 15.23 -18.17 32.77
C ILE A 1042 13.92 -18.74 33.31
N SER A 1043 13.41 -19.78 32.65
CA SER A 1043 12.30 -20.62 33.12
C SER A 1043 12.83 -22.02 33.46
N PHE A 1044 12.69 -22.41 34.73
CA PHE A 1044 13.03 -23.76 35.22
C PHE A 1044 11.78 -24.62 35.31
N TYR A 1045 11.88 -25.86 34.83
CA TYR A 1045 10.81 -26.84 34.83
C TYR A 1045 11.24 -28.07 35.61
N VAL A 1046 10.41 -28.58 36.52
CA VAL A 1046 10.64 -29.86 37.20
C VAL A 1046 9.37 -30.70 37.16
N LYS A 1047 9.49 -31.92 36.67
CA LYS A 1047 8.42 -32.92 36.72
C LYS A 1047 8.78 -34.01 37.72
N ILE A 1048 7.92 -34.21 38.72
CA ILE A 1048 7.95 -35.33 39.65
C ILE A 1048 6.73 -36.23 39.33
N PRO A 1049 6.93 -37.44 38.77
CA PRO A 1049 5.85 -38.37 38.47
C PRO A 1049 5.04 -38.74 39.71
N LYS A 1050 3.73 -38.92 39.55
CA LYS A 1050 2.82 -39.23 40.67
C LYS A 1050 3.16 -40.53 41.39
N GLU A 1051 3.79 -41.49 40.71
CA GLU A 1051 4.22 -42.77 41.30
C GLU A 1051 5.34 -42.59 42.35
N LEU A 1052 5.89 -41.39 42.50
CA LEU A 1052 6.84 -41.00 43.54
C LEU A 1052 6.20 -40.20 44.70
N ILE A 1053 4.94 -39.79 44.58
CA ILE A 1053 4.25 -38.92 45.56
C ILE A 1053 3.04 -39.67 46.12
N SER A 1054 3.11 -40.06 47.40
CA SER A 1054 2.08 -40.91 48.01
C SER A 1054 0.70 -40.23 48.04
N GLY A 1055 -0.26 -40.79 47.32
CA GLY A 1055 -1.62 -40.24 47.19
C GLY A 1055 -1.78 -39.13 46.14
N ALA A 1056 -0.80 -38.90 45.26
CA ALA A 1056 -0.99 -38.01 44.11
C ALA A 1056 -1.73 -38.71 42.96
N ASN A 1057 -2.76 -38.04 42.42
CA ASN A 1057 -3.54 -38.56 41.28
C ASN A 1057 -2.93 -38.18 39.91
N SER A 1058 -2.11 -37.13 39.88
CA SER A 1058 -1.47 -36.52 38.71
C SER A 1058 -0.02 -36.16 39.00
N ASP A 1059 0.81 -36.10 37.95
CA ASP A 1059 2.21 -35.68 38.09
C ASP A 1059 2.33 -34.25 38.61
N LEU A 1060 3.25 -34.02 39.53
CA LEU A 1060 3.57 -32.67 40.00
C LEU A 1060 4.53 -32.02 39.00
N ASN A 1061 4.06 -30.98 38.31
CA ASN A 1061 4.84 -30.22 37.34
C ASN A 1061 5.04 -28.82 37.91
N LEU A 1062 6.26 -28.54 38.36
CA LEU A 1062 6.68 -27.26 38.91
C LEU A 1062 7.29 -26.40 37.80
N VAL A 1063 6.95 -25.11 37.78
CA VAL A 1063 7.54 -24.13 36.88
C VAL A 1063 7.89 -22.89 37.68
N ALA A 1064 9.14 -22.45 37.61
CA ALA A 1064 9.61 -21.22 38.25
C ALA A 1064 10.29 -20.33 37.21
N ASN A 1065 9.83 -19.08 37.11
CA ASN A 1065 10.30 -18.11 36.12
C ASN A 1065 11.04 -16.98 36.85
N TYR A 1066 12.28 -16.72 36.46
CA TYR A 1066 13.13 -15.69 37.07
C TYR A 1066 13.60 -14.69 36.02
N THR A 1067 13.73 -13.43 36.43
CA THR A 1067 14.00 -12.31 35.53
C THR A 1067 15.12 -11.42 36.02
N GLY A 1068 15.79 -10.70 35.12
CA GLY A 1068 16.82 -9.73 35.51
C GLY A 1068 18.20 -10.33 35.78
N PHE A 1069 18.55 -11.37 35.03
CA PHE A 1069 19.93 -11.87 34.93
C PHE A 1069 20.78 -10.95 34.03
N VAL A 1070 22.11 -11.10 34.09
CA VAL A 1070 23.03 -10.48 33.13
C VAL A 1070 22.62 -10.82 31.70
N LYS A 1071 22.33 -9.78 30.92
CA LYS A 1071 22.17 -9.83 29.46
C LYS A 1071 23.55 -9.81 28.82
N GLY A 1072 23.81 -10.72 27.87
CA GLY A 1072 25.03 -10.67 27.07
C GLY A 1072 24.94 -9.63 25.95
N ASN A 1073 26.09 -9.18 25.46
CA ASN A 1073 26.17 -8.44 24.20
C ASN A 1073 25.62 -9.28 23.03
N VAL A 1074 25.16 -8.62 21.96
CA VAL A 1074 24.60 -9.30 20.76
C VAL A 1074 25.65 -10.15 20.03
N ASP A 1075 26.90 -9.72 20.10
CA ASP A 1075 28.09 -10.45 19.64
C ASP A 1075 28.88 -10.93 20.87
N SER A 1076 29.41 -12.17 20.82
CA SER A 1076 30.19 -12.72 21.93
C SER A 1076 31.54 -12.02 22.07
N THR A 1077 31.72 -11.34 23.22
CA THR A 1077 32.85 -10.47 23.58
C THR A 1077 33.26 -10.73 25.03
N SER A 1078 34.50 -10.37 25.40
CA SER A 1078 34.99 -10.47 26.78
C SER A 1078 34.51 -9.34 27.68
N ASP A 1079 34.05 -8.23 27.09
CA ASP A 1079 33.64 -7.04 27.80
C ASP A 1079 32.11 -7.03 27.91
N ASN A 1080 31.57 -7.43 29.06
CA ASN A 1080 30.14 -7.42 29.34
C ASN A 1080 29.88 -6.53 30.55
N LEU A 1081 28.76 -5.81 30.52
CA LEU A 1081 28.34 -4.90 31.59
C LEU A 1081 26.85 -5.08 31.81
N SER A 1082 26.44 -5.09 33.08
CA SER A 1082 25.03 -5.16 33.45
C SER A 1082 24.71 -4.30 34.66
N PHE A 1083 23.48 -3.80 34.68
CA PHE A 1083 22.91 -3.13 35.83
C PHE A 1083 22.19 -4.12 36.75
N VAL A 1084 21.94 -3.72 38.00
CA VAL A 1084 20.97 -4.37 38.88
C VAL A 1084 19.61 -4.31 38.18
N ALA A 1085 18.91 -5.43 38.06
CA ALA A 1085 17.59 -5.46 37.43
C ALA A 1085 16.51 -4.83 38.34
N ASN A 1086 15.44 -4.31 37.75
CA ASN A 1086 14.43 -3.53 38.49
C ASN A 1086 13.75 -4.31 39.63
N ASN A 1087 13.46 -5.59 39.43
CA ASN A 1087 12.94 -6.51 40.45
C ASN A 1087 13.91 -6.74 41.63
N MET A 1088 15.22 -6.60 41.39
CA MET A 1088 16.27 -6.72 42.42
C MET A 1088 16.63 -5.38 43.07
N LEU A 1089 16.12 -4.23 42.60
CA LEU A 1089 16.62 -2.92 43.01
C LEU A 1089 16.52 -2.69 44.52
N LYS A 1090 15.32 -2.90 45.09
CA LYS A 1090 15.06 -2.70 46.53
C LYS A 1090 15.94 -3.62 47.39
N SER A 1091 15.93 -4.93 47.10
CA SER A 1091 16.69 -5.91 47.87
C SER A 1091 18.21 -5.72 47.73
N TYR A 1092 18.70 -5.36 46.54
CA TYR A 1092 20.10 -5.02 46.32
C TYR A 1092 20.54 -3.79 47.12
N LEU A 1093 19.83 -2.67 47.00
CA LEU A 1093 20.21 -1.41 47.66
C LEU A 1093 20.18 -1.51 49.18
N VAL A 1094 19.19 -2.22 49.73
CA VAL A 1094 19.08 -2.45 51.19
C VAL A 1094 20.26 -3.26 51.73
N ASN A 1095 20.78 -4.24 50.98
CA ASN A 1095 21.89 -5.07 51.44
C ASN A 1095 23.28 -4.55 51.05
N ASN A 1096 23.41 -3.74 49.99
CA ASN A 1096 24.72 -3.38 49.39
C ASN A 1096 25.00 -1.87 49.35
N SER A 1097 24.03 -1.01 49.65
CA SER A 1097 24.17 0.46 49.47
C SER A 1097 23.80 1.30 50.70
N GLY A 1098 23.42 0.67 51.82
CA GLY A 1098 23.23 1.35 53.11
C GLY A 1098 21.91 2.13 53.25
N ILE A 1099 20.99 1.95 52.31
CA ILE A 1099 19.61 2.44 52.38
C ILE A 1099 18.80 1.49 53.27
N THR A 1100 17.97 1.97 54.19
CA THR A 1100 17.00 1.12 54.90
C THR A 1100 15.75 0.88 54.04
N GLU A 1101 14.99 -0.17 54.33
CA GLU A 1101 13.78 -0.49 53.56
C GLU A 1101 12.77 0.68 53.56
N GLU A 1102 12.58 1.31 54.73
CA GLU A 1102 11.74 2.49 54.91
C GLU A 1102 12.24 3.71 54.12
N GLN A 1103 13.56 3.89 53.96
CA GLN A 1103 14.12 4.95 53.11
C GLN A 1103 13.91 4.67 51.63
N PHE A 1104 13.97 3.41 51.19
CA PHE A 1104 13.68 3.05 49.81
C PHE A 1104 12.21 3.32 49.46
N ASP A 1105 11.28 2.90 50.32
CA ASP A 1105 9.84 3.08 50.10
C ASP A 1105 9.37 4.54 50.21
N GLN A 1106 10.23 5.45 50.67
CA GLN A 1106 10.00 6.91 50.68
C GLN A 1106 10.50 7.62 49.40
N PHE A 1107 11.23 6.94 48.49
CA PHE A 1107 11.71 7.57 47.27
C PHE A 1107 10.57 7.89 46.30
N THR A 1108 10.53 9.14 45.82
CA THR A 1108 9.90 9.52 44.55
C THR A 1108 10.94 9.48 43.42
N PRO A 1109 10.52 9.39 42.13
CA PRO A 1109 11.44 9.40 41.00
C PRO A 1109 12.48 10.54 41.00
N ASP A 1110 12.08 11.76 41.36
CA ASP A 1110 13.01 12.90 41.43
C ASP A 1110 14.01 12.78 42.59
N THR A 1111 13.56 12.30 43.76
CA THR A 1111 14.46 12.10 44.90
C THR A 1111 15.43 10.94 44.68
N PHE A 1112 14.99 9.87 44.00
CA PHE A 1112 15.86 8.74 43.63
C PHE A 1112 16.85 9.13 42.54
N ALA A 1113 16.41 9.82 41.49
CA ALA A 1113 17.30 10.34 40.45
C ALA A 1113 18.37 11.28 41.02
N LYS A 1114 18.00 12.13 42.00
CA LYS A 1114 18.94 12.98 42.72
C LYS A 1114 19.92 12.16 43.57
N TRP A 1115 19.45 11.18 44.34
CA TRP A 1115 20.31 10.30 45.13
C TRP A 1115 21.32 9.55 44.25
N LEU A 1116 20.90 9.07 43.07
CA LEU A 1116 21.80 8.42 42.11
C LEU A 1116 22.90 9.35 41.57
N GLN A 1117 22.65 10.65 41.49
CA GLN A 1117 23.61 11.67 41.07
C GLN A 1117 24.58 12.11 42.19
N ASP A 1118 24.28 11.81 43.46
CA ASP A 1118 25.10 12.22 44.59
C ASP A 1118 26.55 11.70 44.49
N ASN A 1119 27.47 12.45 45.10
CA ASN A 1119 28.92 12.20 45.07
C ASN A 1119 29.52 12.06 43.65
N ASN A 1120 28.94 12.77 42.66
CA ASN A 1120 29.28 12.67 41.24
C ASN A 1120 28.96 11.29 40.63
N ASN A 1121 27.68 10.90 40.70
CA ASN A 1121 27.12 9.66 40.16
C ASN A 1121 27.70 8.35 40.76
N GLN A 1122 28.32 8.41 41.94
CA GLN A 1122 28.90 7.21 42.57
C GLN A 1122 27.83 6.21 43.02
N GLU A 1123 26.64 6.68 43.36
CA GLU A 1123 25.50 5.81 43.69
C GLU A 1123 24.94 5.13 42.44
N ALA A 1124 24.85 5.83 41.29
CA ALA A 1124 24.55 5.22 39.99
C ALA A 1124 25.59 4.16 39.56
N LEU A 1125 26.87 4.35 39.88
CA LEU A 1125 27.93 3.35 39.62
C LEU A 1125 27.75 2.06 40.43
N LYS A 1126 27.20 2.13 41.65
CA LYS A 1126 26.89 0.93 42.46
C LYS A 1126 25.81 0.06 41.85
N LEU A 1127 24.93 0.65 41.01
CA LEU A 1127 23.94 -0.13 40.26
C LEU A 1127 24.53 -0.96 39.12
N ILE A 1128 25.84 -0.86 38.81
CA ILE A 1128 26.50 -1.74 37.83
C ILE A 1128 26.88 -3.07 38.50
N SER A 1129 25.92 -4.00 38.47
CA SER A 1129 25.96 -5.33 39.11
C SER A 1129 27.03 -6.26 38.55
N TYR A 1130 27.36 -6.12 37.27
CA TYR A 1130 28.39 -6.91 36.59
C TYR A 1130 29.22 -6.05 35.63
N LYS A 1131 30.52 -6.34 35.56
CA LYS A 1131 31.48 -5.72 34.63
C LYS A 1131 32.68 -6.64 34.41
N SER A 1132 33.00 -6.92 33.15
CA SER A 1132 34.17 -7.69 32.72
C SER A 1132 34.95 -6.95 31.63
N GLY A 1133 36.15 -7.44 31.31
CA GLY A 1133 36.95 -6.94 30.20
C GLY A 1133 37.32 -5.46 30.33
N GLU A 1134 37.33 -4.73 29.22
CA GLU A 1134 37.79 -3.34 29.17
C GLU A 1134 36.99 -2.40 30.10
N TYR A 1135 35.68 -2.62 30.28
CA TYR A 1135 34.82 -1.77 31.12
C TYR A 1135 35.28 -1.68 32.58
N VAL A 1136 35.98 -2.68 33.09
CA VAL A 1136 36.58 -2.63 34.44
C VAL A 1136 37.57 -1.48 34.56
N SER A 1137 38.31 -1.17 33.49
CA SER A 1137 39.26 -0.07 33.42
C SER A 1137 38.61 1.28 33.07
N LEU A 1138 37.56 1.27 32.23
CA LEU A 1138 36.86 2.49 31.82
C LEU A 1138 35.99 3.06 32.96
N LEU A 1139 35.38 2.20 33.79
CA LEU A 1139 34.63 2.62 34.97
C LEU A 1139 35.52 3.08 36.14
N ALA A 1140 36.80 2.69 36.16
CA ALA A 1140 37.77 3.14 37.16
C ALA A 1140 38.29 4.57 36.90
N ASP A 1141 38.02 5.12 35.71
CA ASP A 1141 38.52 6.41 35.24
C ASP A 1141 37.34 7.32 34.86
N SER A 1142 37.04 8.31 35.70
CA SER A 1142 35.91 9.24 35.49
C SER A 1142 36.11 10.21 34.32
N SER A 1143 37.24 10.15 33.60
CA SER A 1143 37.42 10.85 32.32
C SER A 1143 36.99 10.01 31.11
N LYS A 1144 36.77 8.69 31.29
CA LYS A 1144 36.47 7.74 30.19
C LYS A 1144 35.02 7.27 30.14
N HIS A 1145 34.19 7.71 31.08
CA HIS A 1145 32.76 7.41 31.06
C HIS A 1145 31.94 8.61 31.52
N LYS A 1146 30.73 8.74 30.97
CA LYS A 1146 29.77 9.80 31.30
C LYS A 1146 28.44 9.19 31.69
N ILE A 1147 27.97 9.51 32.90
CA ILE A 1147 26.68 9.07 33.41
C ILE A 1147 25.65 10.18 33.26
N THR A 1148 24.43 9.82 32.86
CA THR A 1148 23.27 10.71 32.84
C THR A 1148 22.10 10.00 33.51
N VAL A 1149 21.45 10.65 34.48
CA VAL A 1149 20.28 10.12 35.19
C VAL A 1149 19.09 11.04 34.94
N ILE A 1150 17.96 10.47 34.53
CA ILE A 1150 16.74 11.19 34.12
C ILE A 1150 15.54 10.64 34.90
N SER A 1151 14.81 11.48 35.63
CA SER A 1151 13.52 11.13 36.24
C SER A 1151 12.36 11.36 35.28
N ASN A 1152 11.32 10.55 35.41
CA ASN A 1152 10.00 10.78 34.83
C ASN A 1152 8.92 10.58 35.91
N PRO A 1153 8.53 11.65 36.62
CA PRO A 1153 7.51 11.57 37.67
C PRO A 1153 6.14 11.10 37.20
N VAL A 1154 5.79 11.35 35.92
CA VAL A 1154 4.48 10.99 35.35
C VAL A 1154 4.39 9.48 35.08
N GLN A 1155 5.47 8.86 34.63
CA GLN A 1155 5.55 7.40 34.41
C GLN A 1155 6.01 6.62 35.66
N ARG A 1156 6.39 7.32 36.74
CA ARG A 1156 7.04 6.75 37.93
C ARG A 1156 8.30 5.95 37.61
N THR A 1157 9.19 6.55 36.82
CA THR A 1157 10.44 5.91 36.41
C THR A 1157 11.68 6.79 36.56
N VAL A 1158 12.84 6.15 36.66
CA VAL A 1158 14.17 6.78 36.61
C VAL A 1158 15.07 5.98 35.68
N SER A 1159 15.63 6.64 34.66
CA SER A 1159 16.52 6.03 33.69
C SER A 1159 17.97 6.45 33.93
N VAL A 1160 18.88 5.48 33.95
CA VAL A 1160 20.33 5.68 34.07
C VAL A 1160 20.97 5.30 32.73
N TYR A 1161 21.81 6.19 32.20
CA TYR A 1161 22.56 6.02 30.96
C TYR A 1161 24.06 6.16 31.25
N VAL A 1162 24.88 5.27 30.69
CA VAL A 1162 26.35 5.33 30.77
C VAL A 1162 26.92 5.24 29.37
N TYR A 1163 27.66 6.28 28.98
CA TYR A 1163 28.44 6.37 27.75
C TYR A 1163 29.91 6.11 28.05
N PHE A 1164 30.61 5.38 27.18
CA PHE A 1164 32.03 5.05 27.28
C PHE A 1164 32.85 5.66 26.14
N GLU A 1165 33.88 6.44 26.50
CA GLU A 1165 34.86 6.95 25.57
C GLU A 1165 35.95 5.91 25.30
N ASN A 1166 36.33 5.79 24.03
CA ASN A 1166 37.50 5.02 23.56
C ASN A 1166 37.48 3.48 23.78
N VAL A 1167 36.30 2.85 23.90
CA VAL A 1167 36.17 1.36 23.83
C VAL A 1167 36.89 0.81 22.58
N THR A 1168 37.75 -0.18 22.77
CA THR A 1168 38.72 -0.67 21.77
C THR A 1168 38.25 -1.87 20.96
N ASP A 1169 37.48 -2.81 21.52
CA ASP A 1169 36.82 -3.86 20.73
C ASP A 1169 35.64 -3.24 19.94
N PRO A 1170 35.64 -3.30 18.59
CA PRO A 1170 34.56 -2.75 17.77
C PRO A 1170 33.21 -3.47 17.91
N LYS A 1171 33.14 -4.60 18.61
CA LYS A 1171 31.91 -5.33 18.95
C LYS A 1171 31.35 -4.97 20.34
N SER A 1172 32.14 -4.34 21.20
CA SER A 1172 31.73 -3.94 22.54
C SER A 1172 30.94 -2.62 22.51
N LEU A 1173 29.88 -2.54 23.31
CA LEU A 1173 28.93 -1.43 23.30
C LEU A 1173 29.49 -0.17 23.97
N LYS A 1174 29.33 0.97 23.30
CA LYS A 1174 29.74 2.30 23.82
C LYS A 1174 28.69 2.94 24.74
N GLU A 1175 27.48 2.41 24.75
CA GLU A 1175 26.36 2.92 25.53
C GLU A 1175 25.59 1.78 26.20
N TYR A 1176 25.29 1.94 27.49
CA TYR A 1176 24.40 1.09 28.26
C TYR A 1176 23.36 1.93 28.97
N SER A 1177 22.15 1.39 29.15
CA SER A 1177 21.09 2.07 29.91
C SER A 1177 20.18 1.09 30.64
N VAL A 1178 19.59 1.55 31.73
CA VAL A 1178 18.56 0.84 32.51
C VAL A 1178 17.47 1.82 32.92
N THR A 1179 16.24 1.33 33.08
CA THR A 1179 15.12 2.12 33.63
C THR A 1179 14.53 1.38 34.82
N TYR A 1180 14.35 2.12 35.91
CA TYR A 1180 13.78 1.66 37.17
C TYR A 1180 12.39 2.25 37.39
N ASN A 1181 11.52 1.51 38.05
CA ASN A 1181 10.18 1.95 38.46
C ASN A 1181 10.25 2.34 39.94
N ILE A 1182 9.82 3.57 40.27
CA ILE A 1182 9.94 4.20 41.60
C ILE A 1182 8.57 4.72 42.05
#